data_AF-A0A6J1FSH0-F1
#
_entry.id   AF-A0A6J1FSH0-F1
#
_cell.length_a   1.000
_cell.length_b   1.000
_cell.length_c   1.000
_cell.angle_alpha   90.00
_cell.angle_beta   90.00
_cell.angle_gamma   90.00
#
_symmetry.space_group_name_H-M   'P 1'
#
loop_
_entity.id
_entity.type
_entity.pdbx_description
1 polymer ?
#
loop_
_entity_poly.entity_id
_entity_poly.type
_entity_poly.pdbx_seq_one_letter_code
_entity_poly.pdbx_strand_id
1 'polypeptide(L)'
;MIQEPAGMQFPMLCPRDFISVSLFISLLLVSNLSPCSAQDYIIGDPGAAGGAGGGAVGGDAGDDTKEKPAAGPPEHNNCNGIYLTYNFISREKELPRLKNATAQAWAFKSEATILNSGLTELKGWKMFIGFHHHEILVSVDGAVLLDGSDFPADVGKGVTLAGYPMTDLKTSIETAGDINQIQVTAAITGSQFGIKPPGVPMPKTIRLVNDGYKCPAPRLRGKRTMHVCCKKDPKFKEKKAPKAKKIKFLARQNGDLSLTYDVMQSFGNNYLAQVTIDNNNPLGRLDHWNLTWEWMKGEFIQSMRGAYTHTRDIAQCVYGPAGQYYQDFDFTGVMSCDKNPVMADLPAQRKDDPKIGKLPYCCRNGSLLPTMMDESKARSIFQLQVFKLPPDMNRTALTPPQKWKISGILNPEYECGAPIRVVPTEFPDPSGLQSTSTAIASWQVVCNITKPKVKQSKCCVSFSAYYNDSVIPCNTCACGCEDTDTSSCNPNARSMLLPPEALLVPFDNRTKKARAWAKIKHYPNPKTMPCPDNCGVSLNWHINSDYADGWTARLTLFNWEDYPFEDWFTAVQLGKAGRGYENVYSFNGTKLPNVKNTIFLQGLPGLTYLMGEVNGTNPTSDPRIPGKQQSVISFKKKGLRDLDIQRGDGFPIKVFFNGEECALPRAIPLPSSACRCPYGVMRLVFILAVTLALITDRFH
;
A
#
# COMPACT_ATOMS: atom_id res chain seq x y z
N MET A 1 7.71 -61.48 55.35
CA MET A 1 8.84 -61.25 56.28
C MET A 1 9.07 -59.73 56.26
N ILE A 2 8.76 -58.96 57.32
CA ILE A 2 9.30 -59.00 58.70
C ILE A 2 10.75 -58.46 58.67
N GLN A 3 11.14 -57.35 59.34
CA GLN A 3 10.51 -56.62 60.48
C GLN A 3 10.83 -55.10 60.52
N GLU A 4 9.98 -54.35 61.24
CA GLU A 4 10.21 -52.99 61.82
C GLU A 4 10.68 -53.10 63.30
N PRO A 5 10.88 -52.03 64.13
CA PRO A 5 10.73 -50.57 63.94
C PRO A 5 12.13 -49.87 64.08
N ALA A 6 12.41 -48.66 64.61
CA ALA A 6 11.71 -47.58 65.33
C ALA A 6 12.49 -46.23 65.16
N GLY A 7 12.10 -45.07 65.71
CA GLY A 7 10.97 -44.72 66.59
C GLY A 7 10.75 -43.20 66.75
N MET A 8 9.84 -42.83 67.67
CA MET A 8 9.27 -41.50 68.00
C MET A 8 10.30 -40.34 68.24
N GLN A 9 9.94 -39.04 68.24
CA GLN A 9 8.77 -38.42 68.90
C GLN A 9 8.39 -36.99 68.39
N PHE A 10 7.15 -36.57 68.65
CA PHE A 10 6.59 -35.21 68.44
C PHE A 10 6.13 -34.64 69.80
N PRO A 11 6.07 -33.30 70.00
CA PRO A 11 4.77 -32.63 69.91
C PRO A 11 4.81 -31.18 69.36
N MET A 12 3.62 -30.60 69.15
CA MET A 12 3.42 -29.16 68.93
C MET A 12 3.53 -28.39 70.25
N LEU A 13 3.76 -27.07 70.17
CA LEU A 13 2.93 -26.08 70.88
C LEU A 13 3.13 -24.66 70.32
N CYS A 14 2.15 -23.79 70.58
CA CYS A 14 2.13 -22.39 70.20
C CYS A 14 1.53 -21.60 71.38
N PRO A 15 1.90 -20.32 71.57
CA PRO A 15 1.03 -19.39 72.28
C PRO A 15 0.73 -18.11 71.48
N ARG A 16 -0.54 -18.01 71.09
CA ARG A 16 -1.38 -16.81 71.21
C ARG A 16 -1.37 -16.29 72.67
N ASP A 17 -1.73 -15.06 73.02
CA ASP A 17 -2.19 -13.83 72.35
C ASP A 17 -1.67 -12.64 73.20
N PHE A 18 -1.85 -11.37 72.77
CA PHE A 18 -2.68 -10.42 73.55
C PHE A 18 -3.01 -9.14 72.75
N ILE A 19 -4.12 -8.49 73.12
CA ILE A 19 -4.81 -7.47 72.32
C ILE A 19 -5.12 -6.20 73.14
N SER A 20 -4.60 -5.06 72.67
CA SER A 20 -5.21 -3.71 72.69
C SER A 20 -5.34 -2.91 74.03
N VAL A 21 -5.86 -1.69 73.83
CA VAL A 21 -6.49 -0.72 74.76
C VAL A 21 -5.58 0.10 75.70
N SER A 22 -5.14 1.28 75.23
CA SER A 22 -5.61 2.62 75.72
C SER A 22 -4.77 3.77 75.14
N LEU A 23 -5.14 5.05 75.21
CA LEU A 23 -6.34 5.83 74.85
C LEU A 23 -5.98 7.33 75.09
N PHE A 24 -6.84 8.30 74.71
CA PHE A 24 -6.70 9.77 74.92
C PHE A 24 -5.56 10.44 74.11
N ILE A 25 -5.66 11.63 73.50
CA ILE A 25 -6.72 12.67 73.32
C ILE A 25 -6.53 13.23 71.88
N SER A 26 -7.53 13.27 71.00
CA SER A 26 -8.43 14.41 70.69
C SER A 26 -7.69 15.73 70.41
N LEU A 27 -8.02 16.63 69.47
CA LEU A 27 -9.21 17.01 68.68
C LEU A 27 -8.74 17.31 67.21
N LEU A 28 -9.42 17.79 66.16
CA LEU A 28 -10.78 18.14 65.62
C LEU A 28 -10.50 18.44 64.10
N LEU A 29 -11.29 18.29 63.04
CA LEU A 29 -12.68 17.97 62.64
C LEU A 29 -12.63 16.84 61.53
N VAL A 30 -13.65 16.21 60.91
CA VAL A 30 -15.08 16.50 60.61
C VAL A 30 -15.22 17.49 59.41
N SER A 31 -16.06 17.39 58.37
CA SER A 31 -17.10 16.45 57.87
C SER A 31 -17.51 16.83 56.41
N ASN A 32 -18.29 16.09 55.59
CA ASN A 32 -18.60 14.65 55.45
C ASN A 32 -19.37 14.37 54.13
N LEU A 33 -19.20 13.15 53.61
CA LEU A 33 -20.22 12.22 53.04
C LEU A 33 -21.27 12.62 51.97
N SER A 34 -21.26 11.76 50.94
CA SER A 34 -22.34 11.08 50.16
C SER A 34 -23.62 10.66 50.97
N PRO A 35 -24.68 9.97 50.43
CA PRO A 35 -24.78 9.21 49.16
C PRO A 35 -26.14 9.24 48.39
N CYS A 36 -26.25 8.31 47.42
CA CYS A 36 -27.33 7.88 46.50
C CYS A 36 -28.81 7.88 47.00
N SER A 37 -29.80 8.08 46.09
CA SER A 37 -30.51 6.98 45.36
C SER A 37 -31.88 7.37 44.71
N ALA A 38 -32.36 6.54 43.76
CA ALA A 38 -33.74 6.18 43.37
C ALA A 38 -34.76 7.14 42.66
N GLN A 39 -35.13 6.74 41.43
CA GLN A 39 -36.47 6.50 40.82
C GLN A 39 -37.56 7.57 40.54
N ASP A 40 -38.04 7.51 39.29
CA ASP A 40 -39.41 7.53 38.73
C ASP A 40 -40.55 8.40 39.31
N TYR A 41 -41.26 9.13 38.42
CA TYR A 41 -42.73 9.30 38.49
C TYR A 41 -43.37 9.61 37.12
N ILE A 42 -44.68 9.33 36.96
CA ILE A 42 -45.46 9.52 35.72
C ILE A 42 -46.66 10.46 35.95
N ILE A 43 -46.87 11.40 35.02
CA ILE A 43 -48.12 12.14 34.69
C ILE A 43 -48.02 12.45 33.18
N GLY A 44 -49.06 12.48 32.33
CA GLY A 44 -50.50 12.21 32.47
C GLY A 44 -51.26 12.92 31.32
N ASP A 45 -52.22 12.24 30.69
CA ASP A 45 -53.04 12.69 29.52
C ASP A 45 -54.02 13.85 29.89
N PRO A 46 -54.80 14.50 28.96
CA PRO A 46 -55.28 14.00 27.65
C PRO A 46 -55.32 15.00 26.47
N GLY A 47 -55.72 14.52 25.28
CA GLY A 47 -56.22 15.37 24.19
C GLY A 47 -56.71 14.61 22.94
N ALA A 48 -58.02 14.43 22.77
CA ALA A 48 -58.60 13.63 21.68
C ALA A 48 -59.62 14.41 20.82
N ALA A 49 -59.42 14.39 19.50
CA ALA A 49 -60.41 14.63 18.45
C ALA A 49 -59.90 14.00 17.14
N GLY A 50 -60.72 13.49 16.21
CA GLY A 50 -62.19 13.45 16.19
C GLY A 50 -62.73 13.94 14.84
N GLY A 51 -62.77 13.08 13.83
CA GLY A 51 -63.31 13.40 12.50
C GLY A 51 -63.40 12.16 11.61
N ALA A 52 -64.58 11.93 11.01
CA ALA A 52 -64.89 10.71 10.24
C ALA A 52 -65.92 10.98 9.14
N GLY A 53 -66.03 10.06 8.17
CA GLY A 53 -66.94 10.14 7.01
C GLY A 53 -66.28 10.74 5.76
N GLY A 54 -66.62 10.33 4.53
CA GLY A 54 -67.58 9.30 4.10
C GLY A 54 -67.37 8.94 2.62
N GLY A 55 -68.16 8.00 2.07
CA GLY A 55 -68.06 7.54 0.67
C GLY A 55 -68.68 8.50 -0.38
N ALA A 56 -68.95 8.09 -1.62
CA ALA A 56 -68.90 6.73 -2.18
C ALA A 56 -68.92 6.72 -3.74
N VAL A 57 -68.42 5.62 -4.34
CA VAL A 57 -68.86 4.93 -5.58
C VAL A 57 -68.92 5.66 -6.94
N GLY A 58 -68.39 4.99 -7.98
CA GLY A 58 -68.65 5.23 -9.41
C GLY A 58 -67.47 5.88 -10.17
N GLY A 59 -67.08 5.43 -11.38
CA GLY A 59 -67.50 4.23 -12.13
C GLY A 59 -66.97 4.22 -13.57
N ASP A 60 -67.04 3.03 -14.20
CA ASP A 60 -66.81 2.74 -15.64
C ASP A 60 -65.37 2.78 -16.21
N ALA A 61 -65.21 2.32 -17.46
CA ALA A 61 -64.03 1.63 -17.98
C ALA A 61 -63.20 2.38 -19.04
N GLY A 62 -62.03 1.81 -19.37
CA GLY A 62 -61.16 2.22 -20.48
C GLY A 62 -59.86 1.42 -20.52
N ASP A 63 -59.71 0.51 -21.49
CA ASP A 63 -58.48 -0.24 -21.77
C ASP A 63 -57.63 0.50 -22.81
N ASP A 64 -56.31 0.67 -22.54
CA ASP A 64 -55.28 1.04 -23.53
C ASP A 64 -53.84 0.99 -22.93
N THR A 65 -53.40 -0.14 -22.35
CA THR A 65 -52.06 -0.21 -21.73
C THR A 65 -50.90 -0.31 -22.74
N LYS A 66 -50.56 0.82 -23.37
CA LYS A 66 -49.18 1.04 -23.84
C LYS A 66 -48.26 1.15 -22.64
N GLU A 67 -47.19 0.35 -22.59
CA GLU A 67 -46.17 0.47 -21.54
C GLU A 67 -45.43 1.81 -21.63
N LYS A 68 -45.96 2.79 -20.90
CA LYS A 68 -45.32 4.07 -20.64
C LYS A 68 -44.15 3.83 -19.67
N PRO A 69 -42.91 4.29 -19.97
CA PRO A 69 -41.79 4.14 -19.07
C PRO A 69 -42.14 4.62 -17.66
N ALA A 70 -41.90 3.77 -16.66
CA ALA A 70 -42.36 4.02 -15.29
C ALA A 70 -41.80 5.36 -14.77
N ALA A 71 -42.70 6.29 -14.47
CA ALA A 71 -42.32 7.63 -14.04
C ALA A 71 -41.49 7.56 -12.75
N GLY A 72 -40.30 8.17 -12.77
CA GLY A 72 -39.39 8.18 -11.63
C GLY A 72 -40.08 8.70 -10.36
N PRO A 73 -39.73 8.20 -9.16
CA PRO A 73 -40.43 8.54 -7.93
C PRO A 73 -40.44 10.07 -7.73
N PRO A 74 -41.59 10.70 -7.40
CA PRO A 74 -41.82 12.14 -7.60
C PRO A 74 -40.89 13.07 -6.80
N GLU A 75 -40.13 12.54 -5.86
CA GLU A 75 -39.08 13.22 -5.10
C GLU A 75 -37.93 13.73 -6.00
N HIS A 76 -37.68 13.11 -7.17
CA HIS A 76 -36.63 13.57 -8.10
C HIS A 76 -36.91 14.96 -8.67
N ASN A 77 -38.18 15.31 -8.91
CA ASN A 77 -38.60 16.62 -9.42
C ASN A 77 -38.28 17.79 -8.46
N ASN A 78 -38.08 17.49 -7.17
CA ASN A 78 -37.74 18.49 -6.15
C ASN A 78 -36.22 18.58 -5.88
N CYS A 79 -35.39 17.85 -6.64
CA CYS A 79 -33.94 17.96 -6.56
C CYS A 79 -33.38 18.90 -7.63
N ASN A 80 -32.76 19.99 -7.20
CA ASN A 80 -31.99 20.89 -8.07
C ASN A 80 -30.50 20.61 -7.82
N GLY A 81 -29.97 19.51 -8.37
CA GLY A 81 -28.63 19.01 -8.05
C GLY A 81 -28.37 17.60 -8.57
N ILE A 82 -27.56 16.82 -7.84
CA ILE A 82 -27.35 15.40 -8.14
C ILE A 82 -28.24 14.57 -7.22
N TYR A 83 -29.13 13.80 -7.82
CA TYR A 83 -30.04 12.90 -7.12
C TYR A 83 -29.47 11.47 -7.16
N LEU A 84 -29.24 10.89 -5.99
CA LEU A 84 -28.81 9.50 -5.85
C LEU A 84 -29.95 8.68 -5.25
N THR A 85 -30.12 7.46 -5.74
CA THR A 85 -30.97 6.44 -5.08
C THR A 85 -30.26 5.10 -4.99
N TYR A 86 -30.68 4.30 -4.01
CA TYR A 86 -30.39 2.87 -3.93
C TYR A 86 -31.70 2.12 -3.68
N ASN A 87 -32.00 1.13 -4.48
CA ASN A 87 -33.28 0.42 -4.50
C ASN A 87 -33.06 -1.10 -4.34
N PHE A 88 -33.61 -1.69 -3.29
CA PHE A 88 -33.52 -3.12 -3.02
C PHE A 88 -34.65 -3.91 -3.70
N ILE A 89 -34.29 -4.74 -4.70
CA ILE A 89 -35.23 -5.45 -5.56
C ILE A 89 -35.65 -6.79 -4.93
N SER A 90 -34.69 -7.67 -4.65
CA SER A 90 -34.97 -9.01 -4.14
C SER A 90 -33.81 -9.60 -3.34
N ARG A 91 -34.11 -10.64 -2.56
CA ARG A 91 -33.12 -11.62 -2.12
C ARG A 91 -33.69 -13.02 -2.11
N GLU A 92 -32.82 -14.00 -2.26
CA GLU A 92 -33.16 -15.43 -2.34
C GLU A 92 -32.22 -16.25 -1.43
N LYS A 93 -32.69 -17.38 -0.89
CA LYS A 93 -31.92 -18.16 0.10
C LYS A 93 -30.94 -19.11 -0.60
N GLU A 94 -29.66 -18.78 -0.54
CA GLU A 94 -28.59 -19.54 -1.20
C GLU A 94 -28.30 -20.90 -0.53
N LEU A 95 -27.52 -21.71 -1.24
CA LEU A 95 -26.89 -22.92 -0.72
C LEU A 95 -25.54 -22.57 -0.08
N PRO A 96 -25.12 -23.23 1.02
CA PRO A 96 -25.87 -24.23 1.78
C PRO A 96 -27.05 -23.63 2.56
N ARG A 97 -28.17 -24.38 2.65
CA ARG A 97 -29.36 -23.97 3.40
C ARG A 97 -29.20 -24.25 4.89
N LEU A 98 -28.44 -23.39 5.57
CA LEU A 98 -28.19 -23.47 7.01
C LEU A 98 -29.44 -23.21 7.86
N LYS A 99 -29.42 -23.74 9.09
CA LYS A 99 -30.35 -23.41 10.18
C LYS A 99 -29.93 -22.15 10.94
N ASN A 100 -28.62 -21.89 11.07
CA ASN A 100 -28.12 -20.64 11.65
C ASN A 100 -28.28 -19.49 10.64
N ALA A 101 -29.19 -18.55 10.93
CA ALA A 101 -29.56 -17.49 10.00
C ALA A 101 -28.59 -16.29 9.98
N THR A 102 -27.62 -16.17 10.89
CA THR A 102 -26.54 -15.16 10.74
C THR A 102 -25.46 -15.63 9.77
N ALA A 103 -25.16 -16.93 9.77
CA ALA A 103 -24.24 -17.57 8.82
C ALA A 103 -24.87 -17.91 7.46
N GLN A 104 -26.19 -17.76 7.31
CA GLN A 104 -26.88 -18.03 6.06
C GLN A 104 -26.59 -16.93 5.03
N ALA A 105 -26.02 -17.33 3.89
CA ALA A 105 -25.90 -16.49 2.70
C ALA A 105 -27.28 -16.27 2.03
N TRP A 106 -27.49 -15.07 1.49
CA TRP A 106 -28.62 -14.74 0.64
C TRP A 106 -28.12 -13.98 -0.58
N ALA A 107 -28.47 -14.45 -1.78
CA ALA A 107 -28.27 -13.70 -3.01
C ALA A 107 -29.17 -12.46 -2.95
N PHE A 108 -28.70 -11.31 -3.40
CA PHE A 108 -29.50 -10.09 -3.50
C PHE A 108 -29.32 -9.40 -4.86
N LYS A 109 -30.36 -8.67 -5.25
CA LYS A 109 -30.38 -7.76 -6.40
C LYS A 109 -30.80 -6.36 -5.97
N SER A 110 -30.10 -5.36 -6.44
CA SER A 110 -30.39 -3.94 -6.17
C SER A 110 -29.94 -3.05 -7.31
N GLU A 111 -30.51 -1.85 -7.39
CA GLU A 111 -30.11 -0.79 -8.32
C GLU A 111 -29.55 0.40 -7.55
N ALA A 112 -28.46 0.98 -8.04
CA ALA A 112 -27.98 2.29 -7.62
C ALA A 112 -28.11 3.28 -8.79
N THR A 113 -28.96 4.30 -8.65
CA THR A 113 -29.22 5.28 -9.72
C THR A 113 -28.64 6.63 -9.36
N ILE A 114 -28.08 7.30 -10.36
CA ILE A 114 -27.49 8.64 -10.28
C ILE A 114 -28.08 9.46 -11.40
N LEU A 115 -28.75 10.56 -11.04
CA LEU A 115 -29.43 11.48 -11.96
C LEU A 115 -28.91 12.91 -11.76
N ASN A 116 -28.45 13.54 -12.83
CA ASN A 116 -28.11 14.96 -12.83
C ASN A 116 -29.34 15.82 -13.16
N SER A 117 -29.95 16.37 -12.11
CA SER A 117 -31.02 17.38 -12.17
C SER A 117 -30.47 18.79 -11.84
N GLY A 118 -29.17 18.98 -12.05
CA GLY A 118 -28.44 20.22 -11.77
C GLY A 118 -28.19 21.08 -13.01
N LEU A 119 -27.78 22.32 -12.77
CA LEU A 119 -27.39 23.28 -13.80
C LEU A 119 -25.95 23.08 -14.32
N THR A 120 -25.26 22.01 -13.90
CA THR A 120 -23.85 21.74 -14.26
C THR A 120 -23.60 20.26 -14.52
N GLU A 121 -22.87 19.94 -15.59
CA GLU A 121 -22.39 18.60 -15.96
C GLU A 121 -21.60 17.95 -14.80
N LEU A 122 -21.98 16.73 -14.39
CA LEU A 122 -21.29 15.95 -13.35
C LEU A 122 -20.25 15.04 -14.01
N LYS A 123 -18.98 15.18 -13.64
CA LYS A 123 -17.85 14.58 -14.35
C LYS A 123 -17.13 13.53 -13.52
N GLY A 124 -16.83 12.39 -14.14
CA GLY A 124 -16.29 11.22 -13.44
C GLY A 124 -17.05 10.94 -12.16
N TRP A 125 -18.35 10.66 -12.25
CA TRP A 125 -19.21 10.47 -11.09
C TRP A 125 -18.69 9.34 -10.19
N LYS A 126 -18.81 9.52 -8.88
CA LYS A 126 -18.36 8.57 -7.85
C LYS A 126 -19.41 8.48 -6.74
N MET A 127 -19.99 7.32 -6.56
CA MET A 127 -21.03 7.06 -5.56
C MET A 127 -20.55 6.03 -4.54
N PHE A 128 -20.48 6.43 -3.28
CA PHE A 128 -20.19 5.52 -2.16
C PHE A 128 -21.47 4.87 -1.66
N ILE A 129 -21.44 3.55 -1.48
CA ILE A 129 -22.53 2.73 -0.91
C ILE A 129 -22.01 2.06 0.36
N GLY A 130 -22.58 2.42 1.51
CA GLY A 130 -22.17 1.96 2.84
C GLY A 130 -22.73 0.59 3.23
N PHE A 131 -22.38 -0.45 2.50
CA PHE A 131 -22.61 -1.86 2.87
C PHE A 131 -22.05 -2.19 4.28
N HIS A 132 -22.69 -3.13 5.01
CA HIS A 132 -22.36 -3.43 6.41
C HIS A 132 -22.84 -4.79 6.98
N HIS A 133 -23.30 -5.71 6.14
CA HIS A 133 -23.79 -7.06 6.46
C HIS A 133 -22.92 -8.17 5.85
N HIS A 134 -21.62 -7.90 5.68
CA HIS A 134 -20.66 -8.77 4.98
C HIS A 134 -21.10 -9.08 3.54
N GLU A 135 -21.59 -8.05 2.84
CA GLU A 135 -22.00 -8.15 1.45
C GLU A 135 -20.79 -8.41 0.55
N ILE A 136 -20.93 -9.36 -0.38
CA ILE A 136 -19.96 -9.70 -1.41
C ILE A 136 -20.62 -9.40 -2.76
N LEU A 137 -20.05 -8.51 -3.56
CA LEU A 137 -20.58 -8.23 -4.91
C LEU A 137 -20.06 -9.27 -5.90
N VAL A 138 -20.91 -9.71 -6.81
CA VAL A 138 -20.60 -10.68 -7.88
C VAL A 138 -20.63 -10.01 -9.25
N SER A 139 -21.52 -9.05 -9.47
CA SER A 139 -21.47 -8.14 -10.63
C SER A 139 -21.99 -6.74 -10.27
N VAL A 140 -21.48 -5.75 -11.01
CA VAL A 140 -22.08 -4.41 -11.08
C VAL A 140 -22.11 -3.99 -12.56
N ASP A 141 -23.29 -3.99 -13.16
CA ASP A 141 -23.49 -3.61 -14.55
C ASP A 141 -23.77 -2.11 -14.64
N GLY A 142 -23.02 -1.38 -15.49
CA GLY A 142 -23.13 0.09 -15.63
C GLY A 142 -22.21 0.90 -14.71
N ALA A 143 -21.35 0.25 -13.91
CA ALA A 143 -20.31 0.89 -13.11
C ALA A 143 -19.12 -0.05 -12.87
N VAL A 144 -18.02 0.48 -12.32
CA VAL A 144 -16.86 -0.30 -11.84
C VAL A 144 -16.52 0.07 -10.39
N LEU A 145 -15.84 -0.83 -9.69
CA LEU A 145 -15.33 -0.57 -8.34
C LEU A 145 -14.10 0.35 -8.44
N LEU A 146 -14.12 1.48 -7.73
CA LEU A 146 -13.07 2.51 -7.84
C LEU A 146 -11.71 2.08 -7.25
N ASP A 147 -11.73 1.08 -6.36
CA ASP A 147 -10.54 0.43 -5.80
C ASP A 147 -9.91 -0.61 -6.74
N GLY A 148 -10.57 -0.96 -7.86
CA GLY A 148 -10.07 -1.95 -8.81
C GLY A 148 -10.14 -3.39 -8.32
N SER A 149 -10.89 -3.68 -7.25
CA SER A 149 -11.03 -5.03 -6.70
C SER A 149 -11.73 -6.00 -7.68
N ASP A 150 -11.26 -7.24 -7.70
CA ASP A 150 -11.82 -8.33 -8.52
C ASP A 150 -13.15 -8.84 -7.96
N PHE A 151 -14.14 -9.07 -8.82
CA PHE A 151 -15.35 -9.80 -8.45
C PHE A 151 -15.04 -11.31 -8.34
N PRO A 152 -15.53 -12.04 -7.30
CA PRO A 152 -16.42 -11.54 -6.25
C PRO A 152 -15.69 -10.77 -5.14
N ALA A 153 -16.15 -9.55 -4.84
CA ALA A 153 -15.47 -8.59 -3.96
C ALA A 153 -16.18 -8.44 -2.61
N ASP A 154 -15.49 -8.62 -1.48
CA ASP A 154 -16.00 -8.28 -0.14
C ASP A 154 -16.09 -6.75 0.02
N VAL A 155 -17.32 -6.26 0.10
CA VAL A 155 -17.64 -4.84 0.26
C VAL A 155 -18.25 -4.54 1.63
N GLY A 156 -18.12 -5.42 2.63
CA GLY A 156 -18.77 -5.31 3.95
C GLY A 156 -18.40 -4.08 4.81
N LYS A 157 -17.55 -3.17 4.30
CA LYS A 157 -17.19 -1.86 4.87
C LYS A 157 -17.73 -0.67 4.06
N GLY A 158 -18.43 -0.96 2.95
CA GLY A 158 -18.83 -0.02 1.91
C GLY A 158 -17.81 0.07 0.77
N VAL A 159 -18.30 0.43 -0.42
CA VAL A 159 -17.53 0.52 -1.68
C VAL A 159 -17.85 1.81 -2.43
N THR A 160 -16.95 2.28 -3.29
CA THR A 160 -17.21 3.40 -4.21
C THR A 160 -17.36 2.90 -5.64
N LEU A 161 -18.53 3.11 -6.23
CA LEU A 161 -18.78 2.89 -7.66
C LEU A 161 -18.37 4.12 -8.47
N ALA A 162 -17.78 3.89 -9.64
CA ALA A 162 -17.50 4.93 -10.64
C ALA A 162 -18.09 4.53 -12.02
N GLY A 163 -18.47 5.52 -12.82
CA GLY A 163 -19.22 5.28 -14.05
C GLY A 163 -18.44 4.59 -15.17
N TYR A 164 -19.04 3.54 -15.74
CA TYR A 164 -18.51 2.81 -16.90
C TYR A 164 -19.66 2.16 -17.71
N PRO A 165 -19.76 2.39 -19.03
CA PRO A 165 -18.89 3.24 -19.85
C PRO A 165 -19.17 4.75 -19.69
N MET A 166 -20.32 5.14 -19.11
CA MET A 166 -20.68 6.55 -18.95
C MET A 166 -20.13 7.14 -17.64
N THR A 167 -18.98 7.81 -17.72
CA THR A 167 -18.32 8.50 -16.60
C THR A 167 -19.00 9.80 -16.20
N ASP A 168 -19.66 10.47 -17.15
CA ASP A 168 -20.13 11.86 -17.04
C ASP A 168 -21.64 11.93 -17.30
N LEU A 169 -22.36 12.71 -16.48
CA LEU A 169 -23.80 12.98 -16.64
C LEU A 169 -24.00 14.44 -17.06
N LYS A 170 -24.61 14.64 -18.23
CA LYS A 170 -24.93 15.97 -18.76
C LYS A 170 -26.05 16.65 -17.95
N THR A 171 -26.38 17.88 -18.31
CA THR A 171 -27.56 18.57 -17.76
C THR A 171 -28.77 18.35 -18.66
N SER A 172 -29.98 18.33 -18.09
CA SER A 172 -31.24 18.27 -18.87
C SER A 172 -31.39 19.44 -19.84
N ILE A 173 -30.71 20.55 -19.59
CA ILE A 173 -30.66 21.74 -20.45
C ILE A 173 -29.85 21.45 -21.73
N GLU A 174 -28.67 20.81 -21.61
CA GLU A 174 -27.82 20.47 -22.75
C GLU A 174 -28.29 19.21 -23.52
N THR A 175 -29.28 18.48 -23.00
CA THR A 175 -29.83 17.24 -23.61
C THR A 175 -31.31 17.31 -23.99
N ALA A 176 -31.96 18.46 -23.82
CA ALA A 176 -33.41 18.62 -23.96
C ALA A 176 -34.25 17.59 -23.14
N GLY A 177 -33.69 17.11 -22.01
CA GLY A 177 -34.33 16.15 -21.12
C GLY A 177 -34.09 14.67 -21.43
N ASP A 178 -33.21 14.30 -22.38
CA ASP A 178 -32.88 12.88 -22.61
C ASP A 178 -32.26 12.23 -21.36
N ILE A 179 -33.06 11.36 -20.73
CA ILE A 179 -32.73 10.62 -19.50
C ILE A 179 -31.44 9.81 -19.66
N ASN A 180 -31.21 9.20 -20.83
CA ASN A 180 -30.06 8.33 -21.08
C ASN A 180 -28.71 9.06 -21.04
N GLN A 181 -28.73 10.40 -21.11
CA GLN A 181 -27.53 11.24 -21.10
C GLN A 181 -27.33 12.00 -19.78
N ILE A 182 -28.32 11.94 -18.88
CA ILE A 182 -28.32 12.62 -17.57
C ILE A 182 -28.44 11.65 -16.39
N GLN A 183 -28.74 10.37 -16.65
CA GLN A 183 -28.90 9.31 -15.65
C GLN A 183 -28.03 8.10 -15.98
N VAL A 184 -27.46 7.46 -14.96
CA VAL A 184 -27.01 6.07 -15.01
C VAL A 184 -27.71 5.29 -13.89
N THR A 185 -28.15 4.07 -14.20
CA THR A 185 -28.53 3.06 -13.21
C THR A 185 -27.50 1.94 -13.27
N ALA A 186 -26.86 1.65 -12.13
CA ALA A 186 -25.98 0.51 -11.96
C ALA A 186 -26.76 -0.65 -11.32
N ALA A 187 -26.83 -1.80 -12.01
CA ALA A 187 -27.47 -3.01 -11.50
C ALA A 187 -26.44 -3.83 -10.71
N ILE A 188 -26.76 -4.17 -9.46
CA ILE A 188 -25.84 -4.80 -8.51
C ILE A 188 -26.39 -6.17 -8.13
N THR A 189 -25.57 -7.22 -8.34
CA THR A 189 -25.84 -8.59 -7.88
C THR A 189 -24.75 -9.01 -6.90
N GLY A 190 -25.13 -9.63 -5.79
CA GLY A 190 -24.18 -10.11 -4.77
C GLY A 190 -24.80 -11.08 -3.77
N SER A 191 -24.03 -11.50 -2.78
CA SER A 191 -24.46 -12.33 -1.64
C SER A 191 -24.26 -11.57 -0.33
N GLN A 192 -25.02 -11.91 0.71
CA GLN A 192 -25.01 -11.20 2.00
C GLN A 192 -25.44 -12.06 3.19
N PHE A 193 -25.16 -11.61 4.41
CA PHE A 193 -25.36 -12.38 5.64
C PHE A 193 -26.21 -11.64 6.69
N GLY A 194 -26.36 -12.22 7.89
CA GLY A 194 -26.83 -11.53 9.10
C GLY A 194 -28.33 -11.23 9.23
N ILE A 195 -29.07 -10.93 8.15
CA ILE A 195 -30.45 -10.43 8.24
C ILE A 195 -31.50 -11.54 8.03
N LYS A 196 -32.29 -11.81 9.07
CA LYS A 196 -33.51 -12.62 8.96
C LYS A 196 -34.64 -11.83 8.27
N PRO A 197 -35.44 -12.45 7.39
CA PRO A 197 -36.76 -11.93 7.04
C PRO A 197 -37.61 -11.67 8.31
N PRO A 198 -38.41 -10.58 8.38
CA PRO A 198 -38.76 -9.66 7.29
C PRO A 198 -37.82 -8.45 7.10
N GLY A 199 -36.70 -8.35 7.82
CA GLY A 199 -35.78 -7.20 7.74
C GLY A 199 -35.15 -7.03 6.35
N VAL A 200 -35.04 -5.79 5.85
CA VAL A 200 -34.47 -5.48 4.53
C VAL A 200 -33.02 -4.98 4.66
N PRO A 201 -32.08 -5.50 3.84
CA PRO A 201 -30.69 -5.03 3.77
C PRO A 201 -30.59 -3.70 3.02
N MET A 202 -30.67 -2.61 3.76
CA MET A 202 -30.34 -1.28 3.26
C MET A 202 -28.90 -0.93 3.65
N PRO A 203 -28.08 -0.31 2.78
CA PRO A 203 -26.78 0.21 3.18
C PRO A 203 -26.93 1.29 4.26
N LYS A 204 -25.92 1.48 5.12
CA LYS A 204 -25.88 2.54 6.15
C LYS A 204 -26.05 3.94 5.56
N THR A 205 -25.54 4.16 4.35
CA THR A 205 -25.56 5.46 3.68
C THR A 205 -25.32 5.30 2.18
N ILE A 206 -25.78 6.27 1.40
CA ILE A 206 -25.32 6.54 0.03
C ILE A 206 -24.83 7.98 -0.04
N ARG A 207 -23.70 8.22 -0.73
CA ARG A 207 -23.07 9.54 -0.80
C ARG A 207 -22.42 9.79 -2.17
N LEU A 208 -22.52 11.03 -2.65
CA LEU A 208 -21.67 11.50 -3.75
C LEU A 208 -20.27 11.77 -3.19
N VAL A 209 -19.24 11.33 -3.90
CA VAL A 209 -17.82 11.50 -3.53
C VAL A 209 -17.16 12.63 -4.33
N ASN A 210 -17.81 13.12 -5.40
CA ASN A 210 -17.33 14.25 -6.20
C ASN A 210 -17.26 15.55 -5.39
N ASP A 211 -16.12 16.25 -5.50
CA ASP A 211 -15.88 17.54 -4.87
C ASP A 211 -16.90 18.62 -5.27
N GLY A 212 -17.09 19.60 -4.39
CA GLY A 212 -17.95 20.76 -4.63
C GLY A 212 -19.45 20.52 -4.46
N TYR A 213 -19.88 19.36 -3.96
CA TYR A 213 -21.28 19.07 -3.64
C TYR A 213 -21.50 18.86 -2.14
N LYS A 214 -22.64 19.34 -1.64
CA LYS A 214 -23.15 19.12 -0.27
C LYS A 214 -24.36 18.21 -0.32
N CYS A 215 -24.17 16.97 0.13
CA CYS A 215 -25.23 16.01 0.39
C CYS A 215 -25.68 16.13 1.85
N PRO A 216 -27.00 16.19 2.15
CA PRO A 216 -27.51 15.92 3.49
C PRO A 216 -27.39 14.42 3.81
N ALA A 217 -27.77 14.01 5.02
CA ALA A 217 -27.95 12.60 5.33
C ALA A 217 -29.04 11.99 4.40
N PRO A 218 -28.84 10.77 3.87
CA PRO A 218 -29.82 10.12 3.00
C PRO A 218 -31.08 9.75 3.76
N ARG A 219 -32.21 9.74 3.06
CA ARG A 219 -33.53 9.40 3.60
C ARG A 219 -34.00 8.04 3.08
N LEU A 220 -34.81 7.35 3.86
CA LEU A 220 -35.46 6.10 3.47
C LEU A 220 -36.89 6.37 3.03
N ARG A 221 -37.28 5.82 1.87
CA ARG A 221 -38.64 5.79 1.35
C ARG A 221 -39.16 4.36 1.50
N GLY A 222 -40.08 4.17 2.45
CA GLY A 222 -40.52 2.83 2.84
C GLY A 222 -39.36 1.99 3.41
N LYS A 223 -39.35 0.69 3.11
CA LYS A 223 -38.36 -0.27 3.63
C LYS A 223 -37.26 -0.67 2.63
N ARG A 224 -37.31 -0.21 1.38
CA ARG A 224 -36.50 -0.74 0.27
C ARG A 224 -35.73 0.30 -0.55
N THR A 225 -36.06 1.58 -0.43
CA THR A 225 -35.43 2.62 -1.26
C THR A 225 -34.78 3.67 -0.35
N MET A 226 -33.53 4.00 -0.62
CA MET A 226 -32.80 5.11 -0.02
C MET A 226 -32.56 6.19 -1.08
N HIS A 227 -32.67 7.48 -0.73
CA HIS A 227 -32.40 8.59 -1.65
C HIS A 227 -31.62 9.73 -0.97
N VAL A 228 -30.92 10.54 -1.78
CA VAL A 228 -30.33 11.82 -1.34
C VAL A 228 -30.22 12.80 -2.52
N CYS A 229 -30.50 14.08 -2.25
CA CYS A 229 -30.28 15.17 -3.20
C CYS A 229 -29.07 16.00 -2.76
N CYS A 230 -27.98 15.95 -3.54
CA CYS A 230 -26.75 16.68 -3.29
C CYS A 230 -26.74 17.98 -4.10
N LYS A 231 -26.65 19.14 -3.43
CA LYS A 231 -26.62 20.46 -4.09
C LYS A 231 -25.19 20.96 -4.22
N LYS A 232 -24.86 21.68 -5.31
CA LYS A 232 -23.52 22.27 -5.48
C LYS A 232 -23.26 23.31 -4.37
N ASP A 233 -22.07 23.29 -3.77
CA ASP A 233 -21.71 24.17 -2.66
C ASP A 233 -21.35 25.58 -3.16
N PRO A 234 -22.12 26.64 -2.80
CA PRO A 234 -21.81 28.01 -3.23
C PRO A 234 -20.46 28.54 -2.72
N LYS A 235 -19.87 27.90 -1.69
CA LYS A 235 -18.55 28.27 -1.15
C LYS A 235 -17.38 27.56 -1.85
N PHE A 236 -17.62 26.55 -2.69
CA PHE A 236 -16.57 25.81 -3.37
C PHE A 236 -16.05 26.57 -4.59
N LYS A 237 -14.87 27.17 -4.46
CA LYS A 237 -14.15 27.78 -5.59
C LYS A 237 -13.30 26.71 -6.28
N GLU A 238 -13.74 26.27 -7.45
CA GLU A 238 -12.93 25.44 -8.34
C GLU A 238 -11.56 26.09 -8.59
N LYS A 239 -10.47 25.33 -8.42
CA LYS A 239 -9.13 25.81 -8.77
C LYS A 239 -9.10 26.08 -10.27
N LYS A 240 -8.93 27.34 -10.67
CA LYS A 240 -8.93 27.76 -12.07
C LYS A 240 -7.76 27.12 -12.81
N ALA A 241 -8.02 26.04 -13.55
CA ALA A 241 -7.17 25.62 -14.65
C ALA A 241 -7.12 26.73 -15.73
N PRO A 242 -6.06 26.81 -16.55
CA PRO A 242 -6.05 27.64 -17.75
C PRO A 242 -7.25 27.31 -18.66
N LYS A 243 -7.73 28.30 -19.44
CA LYS A 243 -8.95 28.18 -20.26
C LYS A 243 -8.76 27.28 -21.50
N ALA A 244 -8.57 25.99 -21.30
CA ALA A 244 -8.88 24.97 -22.31
C ALA A 244 -10.41 24.74 -22.41
N LYS A 245 -10.87 24.19 -23.54
CA LYS A 245 -12.29 24.02 -23.90
C LYS A 245 -13.05 23.15 -22.87
N LYS A 246 -14.36 23.41 -22.67
CA LYS A 246 -15.29 22.72 -21.74
C LYS A 246 -14.87 21.27 -21.43
N ILE A 247 -14.21 21.07 -20.29
CA ILE A 247 -13.34 19.89 -20.05
C ILE A 247 -14.20 18.66 -19.71
N LYS A 248 -14.36 17.68 -20.61
CA LYS A 248 -14.99 16.36 -20.36
C LYS A 248 -13.97 15.31 -19.89
N PHE A 249 -13.10 15.73 -18.99
CA PHE A 249 -11.91 15.00 -18.59
C PHE A 249 -11.61 15.29 -17.13
N LEU A 250 -11.11 14.29 -16.42
CA LEU A 250 -10.58 14.48 -15.08
C LEU A 250 -9.20 15.15 -15.15
N ALA A 251 -8.87 15.91 -14.11
CA ALA A 251 -7.51 16.39 -13.91
C ALA A 251 -6.57 15.18 -13.68
N ARG A 252 -5.33 15.29 -14.17
CA ARG A 252 -4.29 14.28 -13.85
C ARG A 252 -4.08 14.22 -12.34
N GLN A 253 -3.90 13.02 -11.83
CA GLN A 253 -3.66 12.74 -10.42
C GLN A 253 -2.16 12.52 -10.18
N ASN A 254 -1.72 12.79 -8.94
CA ASN A 254 -0.35 12.55 -8.51
C ASN A 254 -0.27 11.18 -7.80
N GLY A 255 0.82 10.47 -8.03
CA GLY A 255 1.24 9.27 -7.30
C GLY A 255 2.65 8.89 -7.73
N ASP A 256 3.19 7.82 -7.14
CA ASP A 256 4.60 7.47 -7.27
C ASP A 256 5.01 7.13 -8.70
N LEU A 257 4.16 6.37 -9.42
CA LEU A 257 4.23 6.19 -10.87
C LEU A 257 2.96 6.74 -11.53
N SER A 258 3.13 7.36 -12.69
CA SER A 258 2.03 7.76 -13.58
C SER A 258 2.20 7.07 -14.93
N LEU A 259 1.31 6.13 -15.24
CA LEU A 259 1.27 5.43 -16.51
C LEU A 259 0.19 6.09 -17.38
N THR A 260 0.57 6.63 -18.53
CA THR A 260 -0.37 7.27 -19.47
C THR A 260 -0.56 6.37 -20.69
N TYR A 261 -1.81 6.06 -21.03
CA TYR A 261 -2.21 5.32 -22.23
C TYR A 261 -2.81 6.30 -23.24
N ASP A 262 -2.07 6.60 -24.29
CA ASP A 262 -2.37 7.62 -25.31
C ASP A 262 -2.66 6.97 -26.66
N VAL A 263 -3.90 6.99 -27.14
CA VAL A 263 -4.22 6.56 -28.51
C VAL A 263 -3.84 7.67 -29.49
N MET A 264 -2.75 7.44 -30.21
CA MET A 264 -2.14 8.36 -31.16
C MET A 264 -2.89 8.40 -32.49
N GLN A 265 -3.30 7.23 -32.99
CA GLN A 265 -4.02 7.08 -34.25
C GLN A 265 -5.10 6.00 -34.08
N SER A 266 -6.28 6.19 -34.70
CA SER A 266 -7.35 5.21 -34.66
C SER A 266 -7.96 4.99 -36.03
N PHE A 267 -8.00 3.72 -36.42
CA PHE A 267 -8.58 3.23 -37.66
C PHE A 267 -9.87 2.45 -37.31
N GLY A 268 -10.48 1.77 -38.28
CA GLY A 268 -11.73 1.04 -38.01
C GLY A 268 -11.50 -0.14 -37.05
N ASN A 269 -10.75 -1.13 -37.51
CA ASN A 269 -10.45 -2.38 -36.82
C ASN A 269 -9.32 -2.28 -35.78
N ASN A 270 -8.40 -1.32 -35.90
CA ASN A 270 -7.22 -1.22 -35.04
C ASN A 270 -6.86 0.22 -34.67
N TYR A 271 -5.90 0.39 -33.77
CA TYR A 271 -5.39 1.69 -33.33
C TYR A 271 -3.93 1.60 -32.85
N LEU A 272 -3.21 2.72 -32.98
CA LEU A 272 -1.85 2.89 -32.45
C LEU A 272 -1.93 3.58 -31.10
N ALA A 273 -1.46 2.91 -30.05
CA ALA A 273 -1.33 3.47 -28.72
C ALA A 273 0.14 3.68 -28.34
N GLN A 274 0.38 4.66 -27.48
CA GLN A 274 1.63 4.88 -26.77
C GLN A 274 1.37 4.70 -25.27
N VAL A 275 2.29 4.01 -24.59
CA VAL A 275 2.34 3.92 -23.13
C VAL A 275 3.55 4.70 -22.65
N THR A 276 3.31 5.69 -21.80
CA THR A 276 4.34 6.49 -21.15
C THR A 276 4.35 6.15 -19.66
N ILE A 277 5.49 5.70 -19.14
CA ILE A 277 5.69 5.42 -17.71
C ILE A 277 6.55 6.56 -17.13
N ASP A 278 5.95 7.40 -16.31
CA ASP A 278 6.63 8.46 -15.55
C ASP A 278 6.85 8.03 -14.10
N ASN A 279 8.11 7.98 -13.67
CA ASN A 279 8.46 7.84 -12.26
C ASN A 279 8.52 9.21 -11.59
N ASN A 280 7.58 9.49 -10.68
CA ASN A 280 7.48 10.77 -9.98
C ASN A 280 8.05 10.71 -8.55
N ASN A 281 8.35 9.51 -8.03
CA ASN A 281 8.82 9.37 -6.66
C ASN A 281 10.34 9.70 -6.56
N PRO A 282 10.77 10.58 -5.62
CA PRO A 282 12.17 10.98 -5.47
C PRO A 282 13.11 9.86 -5.01
N LEU A 283 12.56 8.74 -4.54
CA LEU A 283 13.26 7.53 -4.11
C LEU A 283 12.79 6.28 -4.87
N GLY A 284 11.78 6.37 -5.73
CA GLY A 284 11.27 5.21 -6.48
C GLY A 284 12.24 4.83 -7.60
N ARG A 285 12.42 3.53 -7.81
CA ARG A 285 13.15 2.98 -8.95
C ARG A 285 12.44 1.70 -9.41
N LEU A 286 12.65 1.40 -10.68
CA LEU A 286 12.23 0.16 -11.33
C LEU A 286 13.39 -0.31 -12.21
N ASP A 287 14.06 -1.40 -11.85
CA ASP A 287 14.97 -2.14 -12.74
C ASP A 287 14.26 -3.35 -13.33
N HIS A 288 14.49 -3.59 -14.63
CA HIS A 288 13.87 -4.67 -15.41
C HIS A 288 12.34 -4.70 -15.21
N TRP A 289 11.69 -3.57 -15.47
CA TRP A 289 10.24 -3.48 -15.29
C TRP A 289 9.49 -4.48 -16.19
N ASN A 290 8.52 -5.16 -15.57
CA ASN A 290 7.52 -5.99 -16.22
C ASN A 290 6.15 -5.33 -15.99
N LEU A 291 5.45 -5.03 -17.08
CA LEU A 291 4.15 -4.38 -17.08
C LEU A 291 3.08 -5.34 -17.61
N THR A 292 1.95 -5.43 -16.92
CA THR A 292 0.79 -6.21 -17.37
C THR A 292 -0.52 -5.49 -17.07
N TRP A 293 -1.57 -5.86 -17.79
CA TRP A 293 -2.93 -5.36 -17.68
C TRP A 293 -3.90 -6.42 -18.24
N GLU A 294 -5.21 -6.24 -18.07
CA GLU A 294 -6.24 -7.12 -18.62
C GLU A 294 -7.01 -6.46 -19.77
N TRP A 295 -7.09 -7.14 -20.92
CA TRP A 295 -7.93 -6.77 -22.06
C TRP A 295 -9.40 -7.09 -21.77
N MET A 296 -10.29 -6.11 -21.96
CA MET A 296 -11.70 -6.22 -21.57
C MET A 296 -12.66 -6.53 -22.71
N LYS A 297 -12.24 -6.29 -23.97
CA LYS A 297 -13.02 -6.56 -25.19
C LYS A 297 -12.33 -7.57 -26.13
N GLY A 298 -11.38 -8.35 -25.59
CA GLY A 298 -10.63 -9.38 -26.32
C GLY A 298 -9.58 -8.82 -27.28
N GLU A 299 -9.16 -7.57 -27.09
CA GLU A 299 -8.15 -6.92 -27.92
C GLU A 299 -6.81 -7.67 -27.92
N PHE A 300 -6.07 -7.61 -29.03
CA PHE A 300 -4.75 -8.26 -29.15
C PHE A 300 -3.67 -7.33 -29.69
N ILE A 301 -2.41 -7.61 -29.35
CA ILE A 301 -1.24 -6.79 -29.70
C ILE A 301 -0.62 -7.34 -30.98
N GLN A 302 -0.81 -6.66 -32.11
CA GLN A 302 -0.18 -7.04 -33.36
C GLN A 302 1.33 -6.75 -33.32
N SER A 303 1.73 -5.53 -33.03
CA SER A 303 3.15 -5.13 -33.05
C SER A 303 3.47 -4.12 -31.95
N MET A 304 4.76 -4.03 -31.59
CA MET A 304 5.26 -3.12 -30.55
C MET A 304 6.57 -2.45 -30.98
N ARG A 305 6.84 -1.26 -30.41
CA ARG A 305 8.11 -0.53 -30.52
C ARG A 305 8.51 0.01 -29.14
N GLY A 306 9.78 -0.05 -28.78
CA GLY A 306 10.30 0.28 -27.45
C GLY A 306 10.16 -0.85 -26.42
N ALA A 307 9.22 -1.77 -26.58
CA ALA A 307 9.00 -2.92 -25.69
C ALA A 307 8.67 -4.22 -26.46
N TYR A 308 8.68 -5.35 -25.76
CA TYR A 308 8.35 -6.68 -26.26
C TYR A 308 7.54 -7.48 -25.22
N THR A 309 6.84 -8.53 -25.64
CA THR A 309 6.18 -9.48 -24.74
C THR A 309 7.05 -10.71 -24.46
N HIS A 310 6.99 -11.23 -23.22
CA HIS A 310 7.68 -12.47 -22.86
C HIS A 310 7.09 -13.71 -23.54
N THR A 311 5.76 -13.73 -23.69
CA THR A 311 5.00 -14.76 -24.41
C THR A 311 4.68 -14.31 -25.84
N ARG A 312 4.67 -15.29 -26.76
CA ARG A 312 4.23 -15.14 -28.16
C ARG A 312 3.39 -16.33 -28.60
N ASP A 313 2.36 -16.66 -27.81
CA ASP A 313 1.40 -17.69 -28.20
C ASP A 313 0.37 -17.10 -29.18
N ILE A 314 0.51 -17.46 -30.46
CA ILE A 314 -0.44 -17.06 -31.51
C ILE A 314 -1.68 -17.98 -31.57
N ALA A 315 -1.66 -19.14 -30.92
CA ALA A 315 -2.76 -20.11 -30.99
C ALA A 315 -4.06 -19.55 -30.37
N GLN A 316 -3.93 -18.75 -29.30
CA GLN A 316 -5.04 -18.00 -28.68
C GLN A 316 -5.74 -17.04 -29.66
N CYS A 317 -5.02 -16.42 -30.61
CA CYS A 317 -5.68 -15.66 -31.68
C CYS A 317 -6.32 -16.60 -32.71
N VAL A 318 -5.52 -17.51 -33.28
CA VAL A 318 -5.88 -18.32 -34.45
C VAL A 318 -7.11 -19.20 -34.19
N TYR A 319 -7.18 -19.83 -33.02
CA TYR A 319 -8.32 -20.68 -32.62
C TYR A 319 -9.37 -19.95 -31.77
N GLY A 320 -9.11 -18.69 -31.40
CA GLY A 320 -9.99 -17.86 -30.59
C GLY A 320 -10.92 -16.94 -31.40
N PRO A 321 -11.65 -16.03 -30.73
CA PRO A 321 -12.56 -15.09 -31.38
C PRO A 321 -11.88 -14.18 -32.42
N ALA A 322 -10.58 -13.93 -32.27
CA ALA A 322 -9.81 -13.12 -33.23
C ALA A 322 -9.71 -13.81 -34.60
N GLY A 323 -9.31 -15.08 -34.66
CA GLY A 323 -9.22 -15.86 -35.90
C GLY A 323 -10.57 -16.17 -36.53
N GLN A 324 -11.62 -16.35 -35.72
CA GLN A 324 -13.00 -16.49 -36.20
C GLN A 324 -13.50 -15.25 -36.96
N TYR A 325 -13.09 -14.06 -36.53
CA TYR A 325 -13.51 -12.78 -37.12
C TYR A 325 -12.56 -12.28 -38.24
N TYR A 326 -11.26 -12.37 -38.03
CA TYR A 326 -10.22 -11.90 -38.95
C TYR A 326 -9.67 -13.05 -39.81
N GLN A 327 -10.53 -13.63 -40.65
CA GLN A 327 -10.22 -14.86 -41.40
C GLN A 327 -9.09 -14.67 -42.43
N ASP A 328 -9.02 -13.52 -43.09
CA ASP A 328 -7.98 -13.18 -44.07
C ASP A 328 -6.70 -12.57 -43.45
N PHE A 329 -6.53 -12.65 -42.13
CA PHE A 329 -5.46 -11.93 -41.43
C PHE A 329 -4.24 -12.81 -41.11
N ASP A 330 -3.05 -12.31 -41.43
CA ASP A 330 -1.80 -12.98 -41.12
C ASP A 330 -1.43 -12.85 -39.62
N PHE A 331 -1.79 -13.88 -38.85
CA PHE A 331 -1.45 -13.98 -37.43
C PHE A 331 0.03 -14.28 -37.16
N THR A 332 0.86 -14.63 -38.15
CA THR A 332 2.28 -14.97 -37.91
C THR A 332 3.10 -13.77 -37.42
N GLY A 333 2.66 -12.55 -37.76
CA GLY A 333 3.28 -11.30 -37.33
C GLY A 333 2.79 -10.75 -35.97
N VAL A 334 1.92 -11.47 -35.24
CA VAL A 334 1.30 -10.99 -33.99
C VAL A 334 2.22 -11.16 -32.78
N MET A 335 2.32 -10.11 -31.96
CA MET A 335 3.19 -10.06 -30.78
C MET A 335 2.61 -10.87 -29.60
N SER A 336 1.34 -10.65 -29.24
CA SER A 336 0.67 -11.45 -28.21
C SER A 336 -0.86 -11.40 -28.36
N CYS A 337 -1.45 -12.56 -28.13
CA CYS A 337 -2.89 -12.82 -28.07
C CYS A 337 -3.39 -13.03 -26.63
N ASP A 338 -2.50 -12.95 -25.64
CA ASP A 338 -2.80 -13.20 -24.25
C ASP A 338 -3.76 -12.13 -23.72
N LYS A 339 -4.82 -12.52 -23.00
CA LYS A 339 -5.73 -11.56 -22.34
C LYS A 339 -4.98 -10.65 -21.36
N ASN A 340 -3.93 -11.20 -20.73
CA ASN A 340 -3.09 -10.54 -19.74
C ASN A 340 -1.61 -10.57 -20.20
N PRO A 341 -1.22 -9.74 -21.20
CA PRO A 341 0.14 -9.77 -21.73
C PRO A 341 1.13 -9.26 -20.68
N VAL A 342 2.33 -9.84 -20.64
CA VAL A 342 3.45 -9.34 -19.81
C VAL A 342 4.51 -8.75 -20.74
N MET A 343 4.75 -7.45 -20.60
CA MET A 343 5.61 -6.65 -21.47
C MET A 343 6.83 -6.12 -20.70
N ALA A 344 7.97 -6.05 -21.38
CA ALA A 344 9.20 -5.45 -20.87
C ALA A 344 9.83 -4.52 -21.92
N ASP A 345 10.55 -3.51 -21.45
CA ASP A 345 11.35 -2.58 -22.27
C ASP A 345 12.45 -3.30 -23.06
N LEU A 346 12.80 -2.78 -24.23
CA LEU A 346 13.85 -3.37 -25.06
C LEU A 346 15.26 -3.24 -24.44
N PRO A 347 16.19 -4.12 -24.82
CA PRO A 347 17.57 -4.01 -24.40
C PRO A 347 18.29 -2.86 -25.12
N ALA A 348 19.32 -2.29 -24.48
CA ALA A 348 20.05 -1.13 -25.01
C ALA A 348 20.63 -1.37 -26.41
N GLN A 349 21.03 -2.61 -26.72
CA GLN A 349 21.53 -3.06 -28.03
C GLN A 349 20.43 -3.15 -29.13
N ARG A 350 19.20 -2.70 -28.84
CA ARG A 350 18.09 -2.53 -29.80
C ARG A 350 17.55 -1.10 -29.84
N LYS A 351 18.13 -0.16 -29.08
CA LYS A 351 17.71 1.25 -29.05
C LYS A 351 17.69 1.90 -30.43
N ASP A 352 18.70 1.65 -31.25
CA ASP A 352 18.84 2.24 -32.58
C ASP A 352 18.26 1.38 -33.72
N ASP A 353 17.53 0.30 -33.40
CA ASP A 353 16.83 -0.53 -34.39
C ASP A 353 15.73 0.28 -35.10
N PRO A 354 15.71 0.37 -36.44
CA PRO A 354 14.77 1.23 -37.16
C PRO A 354 13.32 0.70 -37.18
N LYS A 355 13.07 -0.56 -36.82
CA LYS A 355 11.75 -1.18 -36.77
C LYS A 355 11.19 -1.14 -35.36
N ILE A 356 11.88 -1.78 -34.41
CA ILE A 356 11.41 -1.94 -33.02
C ILE A 356 11.96 -0.89 -32.05
N GLY A 357 13.09 -0.25 -32.37
CA GLY A 357 13.70 0.82 -31.59
C GLY A 357 13.34 2.21 -32.11
N LYS A 358 14.28 3.15 -31.99
CA LYS A 358 14.19 4.57 -32.37
C LYS A 358 12.92 5.25 -31.83
N LEU A 359 12.79 5.18 -30.50
CA LEU A 359 11.73 5.81 -29.72
C LEU A 359 12.38 6.56 -28.54
N PRO A 360 12.00 7.81 -28.24
CA PRO A 360 12.60 8.55 -27.15
C PRO A 360 12.27 7.89 -25.80
N TYR A 361 13.22 7.95 -24.86
CA TYR A 361 13.12 7.35 -23.52
C TYR A 361 12.96 5.81 -23.45
N CYS A 362 12.99 5.08 -24.58
CA CYS A 362 12.96 3.61 -24.57
C CYS A 362 14.34 2.99 -24.32
N CYS A 363 14.33 1.67 -24.21
CA CYS A 363 15.40 0.77 -24.58
C CYS A 363 16.61 0.83 -23.63
N ARG A 364 16.35 0.58 -22.34
CA ARG A 364 17.30 0.60 -21.21
C ARG A 364 17.19 -0.65 -20.31
N ASN A 365 16.86 -1.81 -20.87
CA ASN A 365 16.56 -3.04 -20.10
C ASN A 365 15.48 -2.83 -19.02
N GLY A 366 14.58 -1.87 -19.19
CA GLY A 366 13.53 -1.58 -18.21
C GLY A 366 14.03 -0.87 -16.96
N SER A 367 15.16 -0.16 -17.02
CA SER A 367 15.60 0.71 -15.91
C SER A 367 14.95 2.10 -15.98
N LEU A 368 14.36 2.48 -14.85
CA LEU A 368 13.65 3.73 -14.57
C LEU A 368 14.19 4.29 -13.24
N LEU A 369 14.99 5.36 -13.31
CA LEU A 369 15.63 5.97 -12.14
C LEU A 369 14.73 7.01 -11.46
N PRO A 370 15.01 7.40 -10.20
CA PRO A 370 14.37 8.56 -9.58
C PRO A 370 14.74 9.86 -10.32
N THR A 371 13.80 10.80 -10.41
CA THR A 371 14.00 12.11 -11.06
C THR A 371 15.17 12.93 -10.52
N MET A 372 15.56 12.73 -9.26
CA MET A 372 16.70 13.41 -8.64
C MET A 372 18.07 12.80 -8.95
N MET A 373 18.11 11.63 -9.61
CA MET A 373 19.35 11.09 -10.19
C MET A 373 19.52 11.60 -11.62
N ASP A 374 18.51 11.34 -12.47
CA ASP A 374 18.50 11.68 -13.88
C ASP A 374 17.05 11.72 -14.39
N GLU A 375 16.51 12.92 -14.59
CA GLU A 375 15.15 13.15 -15.10
C GLU A 375 14.93 12.52 -16.50
N SER A 376 15.99 12.39 -17.31
CA SER A 376 15.91 11.71 -18.62
C SER A 376 15.83 10.19 -18.51
N LYS A 377 16.26 9.61 -17.38
CA LYS A 377 16.07 8.18 -17.04
C LYS A 377 14.81 7.92 -16.20
N ALA A 378 14.09 8.95 -15.76
CA ALA A 378 12.86 8.82 -14.98
C ALA A 378 11.59 8.57 -15.82
N ARG A 379 11.68 8.69 -17.14
CA ARG A 379 10.62 8.32 -18.10
C ARG A 379 11.01 7.09 -18.91
N SER A 380 10.02 6.25 -19.25
CA SER A 380 10.11 5.19 -20.26
C SER A 380 8.89 5.26 -21.18
N ILE A 381 9.07 4.94 -22.47
CA ILE A 381 7.99 4.97 -23.47
C ILE A 381 8.08 3.73 -24.36
N PHE A 382 6.92 3.13 -24.64
CA PHE A 382 6.74 2.17 -25.72
C PHE A 382 5.45 2.44 -26.50
N GLN A 383 5.35 1.92 -27.71
CA GLN A 383 4.18 2.00 -28.60
C GLN A 383 3.70 0.60 -28.96
N LEU A 384 2.39 0.46 -29.17
CA LEU A 384 1.75 -0.80 -29.55
C LEU A 384 0.60 -0.59 -30.54
N GLN A 385 0.52 -1.46 -31.55
CA GLN A 385 -0.58 -1.52 -32.51
C GLN A 385 -1.58 -2.58 -32.04
N VAL A 386 -2.78 -2.14 -31.68
CA VAL A 386 -3.82 -2.96 -31.05
C VAL A 386 -4.99 -3.18 -32.00
N PHE A 387 -5.41 -4.42 -32.17
CA PHE A 387 -6.61 -4.79 -32.92
C PHE A 387 -7.80 -5.00 -31.98
N LYS A 388 -8.98 -4.50 -32.38
CA LYS A 388 -10.25 -4.58 -31.65
C LYS A 388 -11.09 -5.74 -32.19
N LEU A 389 -12.10 -6.16 -31.43
CA LEU A 389 -13.11 -7.10 -31.90
C LEU A 389 -14.52 -6.46 -31.82
N PRO A 390 -15.52 -7.02 -32.53
CA PRO A 390 -16.92 -6.63 -32.36
C PRO A 390 -17.37 -6.73 -30.89
N PRO A 391 -18.20 -5.80 -30.39
CA PRO A 391 -18.91 -4.75 -31.14
C PRO A 391 -18.11 -3.45 -31.39
N ASP A 392 -16.92 -3.28 -30.80
CA ASP A 392 -16.23 -1.97 -30.69
C ASP A 392 -15.42 -1.56 -31.95
N MET A 393 -15.97 -1.82 -33.14
CA MET A 393 -15.35 -1.58 -34.45
C MET A 393 -15.37 -0.11 -34.89
N ASN A 394 -15.91 0.80 -34.09
CA ASN A 394 -15.95 2.24 -34.40
C ASN A 394 -14.61 2.94 -34.08
N ARG A 395 -14.20 3.93 -34.89
CA ARG A 395 -13.01 4.77 -34.63
C ARG A 395 -13.04 5.53 -33.29
N THR A 396 -14.23 5.71 -32.73
CA THR A 396 -14.47 6.37 -31.44
C THR A 396 -14.70 5.39 -30.28
N ALA A 397 -14.90 4.10 -30.56
CA ALA A 397 -14.97 3.05 -29.55
C ALA A 397 -13.54 2.67 -29.16
N LEU A 398 -13.04 3.35 -28.13
CA LEU A 398 -11.70 3.18 -27.58
C LEU A 398 -11.82 2.97 -26.07
N THR A 399 -11.43 1.79 -25.61
CA THR A 399 -11.49 1.34 -24.22
C THR A 399 -10.06 1.14 -23.71
N PRO A 400 -9.69 1.63 -22.51
CA PRO A 400 -8.38 1.33 -21.94
C PRO A 400 -8.39 -0.08 -21.31
N PRO A 401 -7.28 -0.82 -21.36
CA PRO A 401 -7.15 -2.05 -20.58
C PRO A 401 -7.23 -1.75 -19.08
N GLN A 402 -7.58 -2.76 -18.28
CA GLN A 402 -7.86 -2.64 -16.84
C GLN A 402 -6.80 -3.37 -15.99
N LYS A 403 -6.91 -3.30 -14.66
CA LYS A 403 -6.11 -4.09 -13.70
C LYS A 403 -4.60 -4.05 -13.96
N TRP A 404 -4.09 -2.85 -14.22
CA TRP A 404 -2.67 -2.60 -14.48
C TRP A 404 -1.82 -3.04 -13.28
N LYS A 405 -0.67 -3.67 -13.53
CA LYS A 405 0.31 -4.06 -12.51
C LYS A 405 1.72 -3.90 -13.09
N ILE A 406 2.63 -3.32 -12.30
CA ILE A 406 4.03 -3.13 -12.69
C ILE A 406 4.95 -3.62 -11.57
N SER A 407 5.94 -4.43 -11.94
CA SER A 407 6.90 -5.06 -11.03
C SER A 407 8.29 -5.12 -11.67
N GLY A 408 9.27 -5.69 -10.97
CA GLY A 408 10.59 -6.03 -11.50
C GLY A 408 11.46 -6.67 -10.42
N ILE A 409 12.78 -6.67 -10.58
CA ILE A 409 13.67 -7.54 -9.78
C ILE A 409 13.83 -7.07 -8.32
N LEU A 410 14.40 -5.87 -8.11
CA LEU A 410 14.73 -5.33 -6.78
C LEU A 410 14.04 -3.98 -6.54
N ASN A 411 12.72 -3.98 -6.70
CA ASN A 411 11.91 -2.76 -6.75
C ASN A 411 10.84 -2.76 -5.64
N PRO A 412 10.27 -1.58 -5.29
CA PRO A 412 9.08 -1.50 -4.44
C PRO A 412 7.87 -2.19 -5.08
N GLU A 413 6.94 -2.68 -4.25
CA GLU A 413 5.68 -3.26 -4.71
C GLU A 413 4.63 -2.16 -4.97
N TYR A 414 4.17 -2.02 -6.22
CA TYR A 414 3.28 -0.94 -6.66
C TYR A 414 1.81 -1.39 -6.77
N GLU A 415 0.91 -0.66 -6.10
CA GLU A 415 -0.54 -0.83 -6.22
C GLU A 415 -1.12 0.24 -7.17
N CYS A 416 -1.75 -0.20 -8.26
CA CYS A 416 -2.23 0.65 -9.35
C CYS A 416 -3.77 0.78 -9.34
N GLY A 417 -4.27 2.01 -9.49
CA GLY A 417 -5.70 2.28 -9.63
C GLY A 417 -6.26 2.08 -11.04
N ALA A 418 -7.58 2.17 -11.18
CA ALA A 418 -8.26 2.11 -12.47
C ALA A 418 -7.92 3.31 -13.40
N PRO A 419 -7.89 3.12 -14.74
CA PRO A 419 -7.55 4.16 -15.71
C PRO A 419 -8.58 5.30 -15.74
N ILE A 420 -8.19 6.49 -15.30
CA ILE A 420 -9.02 7.70 -15.35
C ILE A 420 -8.93 8.38 -16.72
N ARG A 421 -10.07 8.89 -17.22
CA ARG A 421 -10.13 9.64 -18.48
C ARG A 421 -9.61 11.06 -18.29
N VAL A 422 -8.43 11.37 -18.85
CA VAL A 422 -7.74 12.66 -18.69
C VAL A 422 -7.71 13.47 -19.99
N VAL A 423 -7.34 14.75 -19.89
CA VAL A 423 -7.15 15.63 -21.05
C VAL A 423 -6.10 15.00 -21.99
N PRO A 424 -6.36 14.95 -23.31
CA PRO A 424 -5.43 14.40 -24.29
C PRO A 424 -4.01 14.93 -24.14
N THR A 425 -3.03 14.03 -24.22
CA THR A 425 -1.60 14.41 -24.23
C THR A 425 -1.28 15.15 -25.54
N GLU A 426 -0.52 16.23 -25.42
CA GLU A 426 0.05 17.00 -26.53
C GLU A 426 1.46 16.48 -26.84
N PHE A 427 1.78 16.32 -28.13
CA PHE A 427 3.03 15.78 -28.64
C PHE A 427 3.62 16.73 -29.68
N PRO A 428 4.94 17.00 -29.65
CA PRO A 428 5.60 17.82 -30.67
C PRO A 428 5.51 17.14 -32.04
N ASP A 429 5.50 17.94 -33.11
CA ASP A 429 5.42 17.45 -34.47
C ASP A 429 6.62 16.56 -34.85
N PRO A 430 6.41 15.31 -35.33
CA PRO A 430 7.50 14.40 -35.70
C PRO A 430 8.43 14.93 -36.81
N SER A 431 7.99 15.92 -37.60
CA SER A 431 8.80 16.55 -38.65
C SER A 431 9.67 17.72 -38.15
N GLY A 432 9.57 18.09 -36.86
CA GLY A 432 10.33 19.19 -36.27
C GLY A 432 9.74 20.59 -36.51
N LEU A 433 8.55 20.69 -37.11
CA LEU A 433 7.79 21.95 -37.18
C LEU A 433 7.36 22.41 -35.78
N GLN A 434 7.18 23.72 -35.62
CA GLN A 434 6.64 24.35 -34.40
C GLN A 434 5.11 24.14 -34.30
N SER A 435 4.72 22.87 -34.18
CA SER A 435 3.34 22.37 -34.17
C SER A 435 3.20 21.30 -33.08
N THR A 436 1.97 21.14 -32.58
CA THR A 436 1.63 20.11 -31.59
C THR A 436 0.44 19.29 -32.09
N SER A 437 0.60 17.97 -32.06
CA SER A 437 -0.49 17.01 -32.27
C SER A 437 -1.06 16.58 -30.92
N THR A 438 -2.33 16.21 -30.86
CA THR A 438 -2.96 15.67 -29.64
C THR A 438 -3.34 14.21 -29.84
N ALA A 439 -3.20 13.38 -28.80
CA ALA A 439 -3.85 12.07 -28.77
C ALA A 439 -5.35 12.19 -29.09
N ILE A 440 -5.91 11.16 -29.72
CA ILE A 440 -7.36 11.01 -29.91
C ILE A 440 -8.02 10.76 -28.55
N ALA A 441 -7.34 10.02 -27.69
CA ALA A 441 -7.88 9.52 -26.43
C ALA A 441 -6.76 9.18 -25.44
N SER A 442 -6.71 9.88 -24.31
CA SER A 442 -5.76 9.62 -23.22
C SER A 442 -6.44 9.09 -21.95
N TRP A 443 -5.75 8.19 -21.25
CA TRP A 443 -6.08 7.76 -19.88
C TRP A 443 -4.83 7.77 -19.01
N GLN A 444 -4.99 8.05 -17.73
CA GLN A 444 -3.92 7.94 -16.73
C GLN A 444 -4.25 6.83 -15.73
N VAL A 445 -3.29 5.97 -15.47
CA VAL A 445 -3.24 5.04 -14.34
C VAL A 445 -2.20 5.59 -13.36
N VAL A 446 -2.56 5.64 -12.08
CA VAL A 446 -1.65 6.04 -11.01
C VAL A 446 -1.36 4.82 -10.15
N CYS A 447 -0.06 4.56 -9.91
CA CYS A 447 0.38 3.52 -9.00
C CYS A 447 1.17 4.15 -7.84
N ASN A 448 1.00 3.61 -6.64
CA ASN A 448 1.69 4.07 -5.44
C ASN A 448 2.49 2.93 -4.79
N ILE A 449 3.60 3.28 -4.14
CA ILE A 449 4.45 2.34 -3.42
C ILE A 449 3.73 1.86 -2.17
N THR A 450 3.46 0.55 -2.11
CA THR A 450 3.02 -0.11 -0.90
C THR A 450 4.21 -0.37 0.03
N LYS A 451 3.95 -0.55 1.32
CA LYS A 451 5.02 -0.90 2.28
C LYS A 451 5.23 -2.42 2.27
N PRO A 452 6.48 -2.92 2.18
CA PRO A 452 6.77 -4.33 2.35
C PRO A 452 6.14 -4.88 3.64
N LYS A 453 5.51 -6.06 3.52
CA LYS A 453 4.98 -6.77 4.70
C LYS A 453 6.16 -7.33 5.50
N VAL A 454 5.94 -7.65 6.77
CA VAL A 454 6.98 -8.25 7.62
C VAL A 454 7.42 -9.58 7.01
N LYS A 455 8.73 -9.75 6.77
CA LYS A 455 9.35 -10.86 6.00
C LYS A 455 9.14 -10.82 4.48
N GLN A 456 8.86 -9.65 3.89
CA GLN A 456 8.68 -9.48 2.43
C GLN A 456 9.47 -8.30 1.84
N SER A 457 10.49 -7.78 2.54
CA SER A 457 11.42 -6.81 1.94
C SER A 457 12.35 -7.51 0.92
N LYS A 458 13.03 -6.79 0.02
CA LYS A 458 14.10 -7.37 -0.83
C LYS A 458 15.54 -7.10 -0.33
N CYS A 459 15.69 -6.22 0.66
CA CYS A 459 16.98 -5.91 1.29
C CYS A 459 16.87 -5.87 2.81
N CYS A 460 18.00 -5.99 3.51
CA CYS A 460 18.06 -5.91 4.97
C CYS A 460 19.26 -5.13 5.49
N VAL A 461 19.16 -4.66 6.74
CA VAL A 461 20.23 -3.91 7.42
C VAL A 461 20.73 -4.69 8.64
N SER A 462 22.01 -4.53 8.93
CA SER A 462 22.70 -4.98 10.13
C SER A 462 23.29 -3.77 10.86
N PHE A 463 23.35 -3.85 12.19
CA PHE A 463 23.78 -2.75 13.05
C PHE A 463 25.00 -3.14 13.88
N SER A 464 25.98 -2.24 13.93
CA SER A 464 27.21 -2.40 14.72
C SER A 464 27.70 -1.05 15.26
N ALA A 465 28.59 -1.05 16.26
CA ALA A 465 29.14 0.18 16.84
C ALA A 465 30.50 -0.05 17.49
N TYR A 466 31.35 0.97 17.53
CA TYR A 466 32.69 0.91 18.16
C TYR A 466 32.68 0.49 19.64
N TYR A 467 31.54 0.66 20.33
CA TYR A 467 31.37 0.34 21.76
C TYR A 467 30.81 -1.07 22.03
N ASN A 468 30.62 -1.91 21.00
CA ASN A 468 30.12 -3.28 21.14
C ASN A 468 30.72 -4.22 20.10
N ASP A 469 31.50 -5.19 20.57
CA ASP A 469 32.17 -6.22 19.76
C ASP A 469 31.22 -7.04 18.87
N SER A 470 29.92 -7.09 19.20
CA SER A 470 28.93 -7.89 18.50
C SER A 470 28.13 -7.08 17.49
N VAL A 471 28.01 -7.61 16.28
CA VAL A 471 27.07 -7.15 15.26
C VAL A 471 25.69 -7.76 15.50
N ILE A 472 24.66 -6.93 15.37
CA ILE A 472 23.27 -7.38 15.22
C ILE A 472 22.99 -7.56 13.73
N PRO A 473 22.83 -8.80 13.23
CA PRO A 473 22.55 -9.05 11.82
C PRO A 473 21.13 -8.64 11.42
N CYS A 474 20.81 -8.83 10.14
CA CYS A 474 19.44 -8.80 9.66
C CYS A 474 18.51 -9.74 10.47
N ASN A 475 17.21 -9.47 10.41
CA ASN A 475 16.22 -10.36 11.04
C ASN A 475 16.13 -11.70 10.29
N THR A 476 15.82 -12.77 11.01
CA THR A 476 15.46 -14.08 10.43
C THR A 476 14.30 -13.95 9.45
N CYS A 477 14.46 -14.56 8.27
CA CYS A 477 13.55 -14.46 7.12
C CYS A 477 13.23 -13.02 6.70
N ALA A 478 14.19 -12.08 6.79
CA ALA A 478 13.96 -10.67 6.44
C ALA A 478 13.39 -10.48 5.02
N CYS A 479 13.91 -11.23 4.05
CA CYS A 479 13.48 -11.21 2.66
C CYS A 479 12.64 -12.45 2.26
N GLY A 480 12.04 -13.11 3.26
CA GLY A 480 11.23 -14.31 3.10
C GLY A 480 11.96 -15.59 3.49
N CYS A 481 11.18 -16.65 3.68
CA CYS A 481 11.63 -18.04 3.75
C CYS A 481 10.52 -18.86 3.09
N GLU A 482 10.87 -19.85 2.28
CA GLU A 482 9.88 -20.79 1.77
C GLU A 482 9.34 -21.67 2.91
N ASP A 483 8.05 -22.05 2.84
CA ASP A 483 7.42 -22.90 3.86
C ASP A 483 8.03 -24.31 3.94
N THR A 484 8.73 -24.72 2.88
CA THR A 484 9.39 -26.02 2.67
C THR A 484 10.52 -26.33 3.67
N ASP A 485 11.34 -25.35 4.06
CA ASP A 485 12.53 -25.57 4.93
C ASP A 485 12.29 -25.26 6.42
N THR A 486 11.02 -25.22 6.83
CA THR A 486 10.60 -25.02 8.23
C THR A 486 10.95 -26.18 9.17
N SER A 487 11.55 -27.25 8.66
CA SER A 487 12.00 -28.43 9.43
C SER A 487 13.43 -28.29 9.98
N SER A 488 14.32 -27.55 9.31
CA SER A 488 15.75 -27.44 9.66
C SER A 488 16.04 -26.24 10.57
N CYS A 489 15.28 -25.15 10.41
CA CYS A 489 15.49 -23.87 11.07
C CYS A 489 14.18 -23.28 11.61
N ASN A 490 14.28 -22.35 12.56
CA ASN A 490 13.12 -21.66 13.14
C ASN A 490 12.94 -20.29 12.47
N PRO A 491 11.87 -20.07 11.68
CA PRO A 491 11.65 -18.82 10.94
C PRO A 491 11.17 -17.66 11.82
N ASN A 492 10.88 -17.91 13.11
CA ASN A 492 10.40 -16.92 14.08
C ASN A 492 11.37 -16.69 15.25
N ALA A 493 12.55 -17.33 15.22
CA ALA A 493 13.61 -17.08 16.19
C ALA A 493 14.18 -15.66 16.03
N ARG A 494 14.87 -15.17 17.07
CA ARG A 494 15.74 -13.99 16.94
C ARG A 494 17.04 -14.43 16.26
N SER A 495 17.54 -13.61 15.34
CA SER A 495 18.86 -13.83 14.74
C SER A 495 19.96 -13.70 15.79
N MET A 496 21.01 -14.53 15.67
CA MET A 496 22.09 -14.60 16.65
C MET A 496 23.11 -13.48 16.45
N LEU A 497 23.66 -12.97 17.55
CA LEU A 497 24.75 -12.00 17.51
C LEU A 497 26.02 -12.59 16.87
N LEU A 498 26.74 -11.76 16.12
CA LEU A 498 27.86 -12.17 15.28
C LEU A 498 29.15 -11.39 15.58
N PRO A 499 30.34 -11.95 15.27
CA PRO A 499 31.55 -11.16 15.14
C PRO A 499 31.54 -10.35 13.82
N PRO A 500 32.22 -9.19 13.71
CA PRO A 500 32.14 -8.33 12.53
C PRO A 500 32.56 -9.00 11.22
N GLU A 501 33.50 -9.93 11.27
CA GLU A 501 34.05 -10.66 10.12
C GLU A 501 33.09 -11.77 9.63
N ALA A 502 31.89 -11.88 10.22
CA ALA A 502 30.79 -12.72 9.72
C ALA A 502 29.75 -11.93 8.91
N LEU A 503 29.98 -10.64 8.64
CA LEU A 503 29.21 -9.87 7.64
C LEU A 503 29.68 -10.13 6.19
N LEU A 504 30.94 -10.55 6.01
CA LEU A 504 31.54 -10.83 4.70
C LEU A 504 31.50 -12.32 4.33
N VAL A 505 30.61 -13.11 4.94
CA VAL A 505 30.55 -14.57 4.81
C VAL A 505 29.12 -15.04 4.51
N PRO A 506 28.89 -15.84 3.46
CA PRO A 506 27.59 -16.45 3.15
C PRO A 506 26.96 -17.20 4.34
N PHE A 507 25.63 -17.25 4.37
CA PHE A 507 24.87 -17.63 5.56
C PHE A 507 25.23 -19.02 6.15
N ASP A 508 25.49 -20.02 5.31
CA ASP A 508 25.80 -21.39 5.76
C ASP A 508 27.07 -21.45 6.61
N ASN A 509 28.08 -20.66 6.23
CA ASN A 509 29.33 -20.54 6.98
C ASN A 509 29.22 -19.53 8.13
N ARG A 510 28.34 -18.53 8.01
CA ARG A 510 27.94 -17.61 9.10
C ARG A 510 27.40 -18.36 10.32
N THR A 511 26.63 -19.43 10.11
CA THR A 511 26.08 -20.31 11.16
C THR A 511 27.16 -20.92 12.05
N LYS A 512 28.31 -21.31 11.49
CA LYS A 512 29.47 -21.82 12.25
C LYS A 512 30.09 -20.72 13.13
N LYS A 513 30.30 -19.51 12.55
CA LYS A 513 30.81 -18.34 13.28
C LYS A 513 29.85 -17.90 14.41
N ALA A 514 28.54 -17.92 14.19
CA ALA A 514 27.52 -17.56 15.18
C ALA A 514 27.58 -18.45 16.44
N ARG A 515 27.67 -19.78 16.27
CA ARG A 515 27.80 -20.73 17.38
C ARG A 515 29.11 -20.54 18.16
N ALA A 516 30.22 -20.31 17.47
CA ALA A 516 31.51 -20.04 18.10
C ALA A 516 31.48 -18.72 18.91
N TRP A 517 30.91 -17.66 18.34
CA TRP A 517 30.79 -16.36 19.01
C TRP A 517 29.85 -16.40 20.22
N ALA A 518 28.71 -17.08 20.11
CA ALA A 518 27.81 -17.30 21.25
C ALA A 518 28.51 -18.05 22.39
N LYS A 519 29.35 -19.05 22.09
CA LYS A 519 30.18 -19.74 23.10
C LYS A 519 31.22 -18.81 23.74
N ILE A 520 31.89 -17.96 22.96
CA ILE A 520 32.92 -17.01 23.45
C ILE A 520 32.33 -15.89 24.31
N LYS A 521 31.16 -15.37 23.94
CA LYS A 521 30.47 -14.28 24.65
C LYS A 521 29.41 -14.74 25.65
N HIS A 522 29.32 -16.05 25.90
CA HIS A 522 28.32 -16.69 26.77
C HIS A 522 26.86 -16.34 26.45
N TYR A 523 26.54 -16.11 25.17
CA TYR A 523 25.17 -15.87 24.72
C TYR A 523 24.37 -17.19 24.58
N PRO A 524 23.02 -17.14 24.73
CA PRO A 524 22.18 -18.31 24.49
C PRO A 524 22.35 -18.87 23.07
N ASN A 525 22.69 -20.16 22.98
CA ASN A 525 22.75 -20.90 21.73
C ASN A 525 21.48 -21.78 21.58
N PRO A 526 20.57 -21.48 20.65
CA PRO A 526 19.31 -22.22 20.53
C PRO A 526 19.53 -23.63 19.94
N LYS A 527 18.66 -24.59 20.29
CA LYS A 527 18.72 -25.96 19.75
C LYS A 527 18.45 -26.00 18.25
N THR A 528 17.36 -25.37 17.83
CA THR A 528 17.04 -25.10 16.41
C THR A 528 17.61 -23.74 16.04
N MET A 529 18.38 -23.66 14.96
CA MET A 529 18.99 -22.38 14.54
C MET A 529 17.91 -21.41 14.00
N PRO A 530 18.11 -20.09 14.10
CA PRO A 530 17.35 -19.15 13.27
C PRO A 530 17.57 -19.45 11.78
N CYS A 531 16.52 -19.31 10.97
CA CYS A 531 16.63 -19.37 9.52
C CYS A 531 17.48 -18.22 8.94
N PRO A 532 17.97 -18.35 7.69
CA PRO A 532 18.60 -17.26 6.95
C PRO A 532 17.75 -15.99 6.84
N ASP A 533 18.39 -14.88 6.48
CA ASP A 533 17.71 -13.63 6.12
C ASP A 533 17.24 -13.61 4.65
N ASN A 534 17.88 -14.41 3.78
CA ASN A 534 17.57 -14.62 2.35
C ASN A 534 17.59 -13.34 1.49
N CYS A 535 18.40 -12.36 1.88
CA CYS A 535 18.45 -11.06 1.20
C CYS A 535 19.63 -10.95 0.24
N GLY A 536 19.35 -10.85 -1.07
CA GLY A 536 20.36 -10.61 -2.11
C GLY A 536 21.15 -9.32 -1.93
N VAL A 537 20.57 -8.30 -1.28
CA VAL A 537 21.29 -7.10 -0.84
C VAL A 537 21.20 -6.94 0.67
N SER A 538 22.35 -6.78 1.33
CA SER A 538 22.41 -6.42 2.75
C SER A 538 23.36 -5.26 3.02
N LEU A 539 23.02 -4.47 4.05
CA LEU A 539 23.72 -3.25 4.41
C LEU A 539 24.21 -3.36 5.86
N ASN A 540 25.37 -2.78 6.18
CA ASN A 540 25.82 -2.59 7.56
C ASN A 540 25.91 -1.10 7.88
N TRP A 541 25.22 -0.69 8.95
CA TRP A 541 25.35 0.62 9.55
C TRP A 541 26.19 0.51 10.82
N HIS A 542 27.42 1.00 10.74
CA HIS A 542 28.38 0.95 11.84
C HIS A 542 28.61 2.34 12.43
N ILE A 543 28.38 2.54 13.73
CA ILE A 543 28.77 3.79 14.41
C ILE A 543 30.27 3.74 14.71
N ASN A 544 31.04 4.60 14.04
CA ASN A 544 32.51 4.61 14.08
C ASN A 544 33.08 5.37 15.27
N SER A 545 32.52 6.53 15.59
CA SER A 545 32.98 7.38 16.68
C SER A 545 31.87 8.31 17.15
N ASP A 546 31.89 8.65 18.43
CA ASP A 546 31.06 9.68 19.03
C ASP A 546 31.96 10.65 19.81
N TYR A 547 31.89 11.95 19.49
CA TYR A 547 32.79 12.97 20.05
C TYR A 547 32.03 14.26 20.40
N ALA A 548 32.72 15.33 20.81
CA ALA A 548 32.08 16.47 21.48
C ALA A 548 31.14 17.28 20.56
N ASP A 549 31.61 17.65 19.37
CA ASP A 549 30.90 18.49 18.40
C ASP A 549 30.27 17.71 17.24
N GLY A 550 30.58 16.41 17.11
CA GLY A 550 30.10 15.54 16.04
C GLY A 550 30.13 14.04 16.36
N TRP A 551 29.80 13.23 15.35
CA TRP A 551 29.89 11.77 15.35
C TRP A 551 30.04 11.25 13.91
N THR A 552 30.48 10.00 13.73
CA THR A 552 30.60 9.38 12.40
C THR A 552 29.99 7.98 12.36
N ALA A 553 29.49 7.61 11.17
CA ALA A 553 29.07 6.26 10.86
C ALA A 553 29.61 5.80 9.50
N ARG A 554 29.92 4.52 9.37
CA ARG A 554 30.23 3.85 8.10
C ARG A 554 29.00 3.11 7.61
N LEU A 555 28.61 3.43 6.38
CA LEU A 555 27.73 2.59 5.59
C LEU A 555 28.58 1.61 4.79
N THR A 556 28.23 0.33 4.81
CA THR A 556 28.78 -0.68 3.91
C THR A 556 27.61 -1.39 3.21
N LEU A 557 27.75 -1.55 1.89
CA LEU A 557 26.80 -2.23 1.01
C LEU A 557 27.40 -3.57 0.60
N PHE A 558 26.59 -4.63 0.64
CA PHE A 558 26.94 -5.98 0.20
C PHE A 558 25.90 -6.45 -0.81
N ASN A 559 26.38 -6.82 -2.00
CA ASN A 559 25.60 -7.49 -3.03
C ASN A 559 25.99 -8.97 -3.09
N TRP A 560 25.01 -9.84 -2.86
CA TRP A 560 25.11 -11.30 -2.86
C TRP A 560 24.54 -11.91 -4.14
N GLU A 561 23.93 -11.10 -5.02
CA GLU A 561 23.46 -11.51 -6.34
C GLU A 561 24.64 -11.71 -7.29
N ASP A 562 24.50 -12.58 -8.30
CA ASP A 562 25.55 -12.80 -9.31
C ASP A 562 25.73 -11.62 -10.29
N TYR A 563 24.78 -10.68 -10.34
CA TYR A 563 24.76 -9.55 -11.26
C TYR A 563 25.08 -8.20 -10.57
N PRO A 564 25.68 -7.23 -11.28
CA PRO A 564 25.97 -5.91 -10.74
C PRO A 564 24.73 -4.99 -10.73
N PHE A 565 24.61 -4.15 -9.70
CA PHE A 565 23.66 -3.03 -9.70
C PHE A 565 24.33 -1.77 -10.29
N GLU A 566 23.86 -1.34 -11.46
CA GLU A 566 24.25 -0.10 -12.15
C GLU A 566 23.52 1.12 -11.58
N ASP A 567 24.19 2.28 -11.59
CA ASP A 567 23.70 3.55 -11.02
C ASP A 567 23.06 3.37 -9.63
N TRP A 568 23.64 2.54 -8.75
CA TRP A 568 23.00 2.20 -7.47
C TRP A 568 22.84 3.43 -6.56
N PHE A 569 21.81 3.41 -5.71
CA PHE A 569 21.66 4.39 -4.64
C PHE A 569 21.13 3.78 -3.33
N THR A 570 21.33 4.51 -2.24
CA THR A 570 20.80 4.20 -0.91
C THR A 570 20.29 5.48 -0.26
N ALA A 571 19.08 5.45 0.30
CA ALA A 571 18.52 6.57 1.05
C ALA A 571 18.37 6.20 2.53
N VAL A 572 19.04 6.95 3.40
CA VAL A 572 19.08 6.68 4.85
C VAL A 572 18.27 7.75 5.57
N GLN A 573 17.19 7.35 6.24
CA GLN A 573 16.41 8.25 7.09
C GLN A 573 16.81 8.09 8.56
N LEU A 574 17.21 9.18 9.19
CA LEU A 574 17.62 9.21 10.61
C LEU A 574 16.58 9.93 11.47
N GLY A 575 16.67 9.70 12.79
CA GLY A 575 15.88 10.37 13.82
C GLY A 575 16.26 11.85 13.98
N LYS A 576 16.62 12.29 15.19
CA LYS A 576 17.10 13.67 15.40
C LYS A 576 18.39 13.95 14.61
N ALA A 577 19.29 12.96 14.57
CA ALA A 577 20.66 13.10 14.09
C ALA A 577 20.78 13.46 12.59
N GLY A 578 19.83 13.05 11.75
CA GLY A 578 19.84 13.34 10.31
C GLY A 578 19.74 14.83 9.95
N ARG A 579 19.38 15.68 10.92
CA ARG A 579 19.51 17.14 10.76
C ARG A 579 20.97 17.59 10.67
N GLY A 580 21.87 16.91 11.38
CA GLY A 580 23.28 17.26 11.52
C GLY A 580 24.21 16.72 10.44
N TYR A 581 23.70 16.04 9.40
CA TYR A 581 24.51 15.57 8.27
C TYR A 581 25.44 16.67 7.75
N GLU A 582 26.74 16.36 7.69
CA GLU A 582 27.78 17.23 7.18
C GLU A 582 28.24 16.78 5.80
N ASN A 583 28.80 15.58 5.68
CA ASN A 583 29.37 15.09 4.43
C ASN A 583 29.46 13.55 4.38
N VAL A 584 29.82 13.01 3.22
CA VAL A 584 30.17 11.60 3.00
C VAL A 584 31.44 11.55 2.13
N TYR A 585 32.38 10.65 2.45
CA TYR A 585 33.75 10.77 1.91
C TYR A 585 34.05 9.96 0.64
N SER A 586 33.33 8.86 0.39
CA SER A 586 33.58 7.95 -0.76
C SER A 586 32.39 7.77 -1.69
N PHE A 587 31.26 8.42 -1.38
CA PHE A 587 30.03 8.45 -2.18
C PHE A 587 29.67 9.91 -2.49
N ASN A 588 28.75 10.14 -3.42
CA ASN A 588 28.07 11.43 -3.54
C ASN A 588 26.84 11.42 -2.61
N GLY A 589 26.71 12.40 -1.72
CA GLY A 589 25.67 12.42 -0.69
C GLY A 589 24.95 13.75 -0.56
N THR A 590 23.64 13.76 -0.80
CA THR A 590 22.77 14.94 -0.73
C THR A 590 21.69 14.76 0.33
N LYS A 591 21.37 15.84 1.05
CA LYS A 591 20.30 15.84 2.05
C LYS A 591 19.00 16.27 1.40
N LEU A 592 17.97 15.42 1.45
CA LEU A 592 16.75 15.65 0.68
C LEU A 592 15.90 16.78 1.30
N PRO A 593 15.48 17.80 0.52
CA PRO A 593 14.69 18.91 1.06
C PRO A 593 13.25 18.48 1.39
N ASN A 594 12.68 17.62 0.55
CA ASN A 594 11.27 17.22 0.62
C ASN A 594 11.04 15.97 1.47
N VAL A 595 12.09 15.26 1.90
CA VAL A 595 12.00 14.02 2.68
C VAL A 595 12.71 14.19 4.03
N LYS A 596 11.91 14.29 5.10
CA LYS A 596 12.37 14.69 6.45
C LYS A 596 13.54 13.84 6.95
N ASN A 597 14.69 14.48 7.15
CA ASN A 597 15.93 13.89 7.69
C ASN A 597 16.47 12.68 6.90
N THR A 598 16.20 12.63 5.59
CA THR A 598 16.74 11.60 4.69
C THR A 598 17.99 12.11 3.97
N ILE A 599 19.03 11.29 3.93
CA ILE A 599 20.26 11.48 3.17
C ILE A 599 20.22 10.50 2.00
N PHE A 600 20.36 11.01 0.78
CA PHE A 600 20.48 10.23 -0.44
C PHE A 600 21.96 10.03 -0.76
N LEU A 601 22.37 8.80 -1.04
CA LEU A 601 23.76 8.39 -1.26
C LEU A 601 23.84 7.60 -2.56
N GLN A 602 24.76 7.95 -3.44
CA GLN A 602 25.00 7.26 -4.72
C GLN A 602 26.49 7.15 -5.01
N GLY A 603 26.87 6.29 -5.94
CA GLY A 603 28.27 6.17 -6.40
C GLY A 603 28.84 7.50 -6.90
N LEU A 604 30.13 7.74 -6.64
CA LEU A 604 30.91 8.72 -7.41
C LEU A 604 31.15 8.19 -8.84
N PRO A 605 31.55 9.02 -9.82
CA PRO A 605 32.00 8.53 -11.12
C PRO A 605 33.08 7.45 -10.97
N GLY A 606 32.89 6.30 -11.63
CA GLY A 606 33.74 5.11 -11.47
C GLY A 606 33.34 4.17 -10.32
N LEU A 607 32.42 4.58 -9.43
CA LEU A 607 31.82 3.78 -8.36
C LEU A 607 30.31 3.57 -8.56
N THR A 608 29.77 3.83 -9.75
CA THR A 608 28.34 3.67 -10.09
C THR A 608 27.86 2.22 -10.14
N TYR A 609 28.77 1.24 -10.22
CA TYR A 609 28.44 -0.19 -10.19
C TYR A 609 28.73 -0.81 -8.82
N LEU A 610 27.73 -1.44 -8.20
CA LEU A 610 27.92 -2.36 -7.09
C LEU A 610 27.97 -3.78 -7.67
N MET A 611 29.18 -4.31 -7.83
CA MET A 611 29.44 -5.63 -8.44
C MET A 611 28.67 -6.77 -7.75
N GLY A 612 28.50 -7.91 -8.43
CA GLY A 612 27.92 -9.13 -7.87
C GLY A 612 28.86 -9.92 -6.97
N GLU A 613 28.38 -11.06 -6.46
CA GLU A 613 29.14 -12.02 -5.67
C GLU A 613 30.23 -12.73 -6.51
N VAL A 614 31.47 -12.73 -6.02
CA VAL A 614 32.63 -13.38 -6.67
C VAL A 614 33.15 -14.55 -5.85
N ASN A 615 33.89 -15.46 -6.47
CA ASN A 615 34.56 -16.55 -5.75
C ASN A 615 35.65 -15.99 -4.83
N GLY A 616 35.89 -16.67 -3.70
CA GLY A 616 37.02 -16.39 -2.82
C GLY A 616 38.38 -16.68 -3.47
N THR A 617 39.46 -16.16 -2.88
CA THR A 617 40.82 -16.20 -3.43
C THR A 617 41.29 -17.62 -3.79
N ASN A 618 40.95 -18.61 -2.96
CA ASN A 618 41.02 -20.02 -3.30
C ASN A 618 39.59 -20.63 -3.31
N PRO A 619 38.97 -20.83 -4.48
CA PRO A 619 37.60 -21.35 -4.59
C PRO A 619 37.34 -22.73 -3.95
N THR A 620 38.40 -23.47 -3.59
CA THR A 620 38.31 -24.79 -2.94
C THR A 620 38.26 -24.70 -1.41
N SER A 621 38.71 -23.60 -0.79
CA SER A 621 38.70 -23.39 0.67
C SER A 621 37.88 -22.20 1.13
N ASP A 622 37.80 -21.17 0.29
CA ASP A 622 37.28 -19.86 0.64
C ASP A 622 35.83 -19.74 0.16
N PRO A 623 34.91 -19.21 0.99
CA PRO A 623 33.56 -18.96 0.53
C PRO A 623 33.54 -17.90 -0.56
N ARG A 624 32.44 -17.83 -1.32
CA ARG A 624 32.13 -16.67 -2.15
C ARG A 624 32.05 -15.39 -1.29
N ILE A 625 32.34 -14.26 -1.93
CA ILE A 625 32.50 -12.95 -1.29
C ILE A 625 31.60 -11.94 -2.02
N PRO A 626 30.73 -11.20 -1.29
CA PRO A 626 29.82 -10.26 -1.91
C PRO A 626 30.56 -9.07 -2.51
N GLY A 627 30.01 -8.53 -3.60
CA GLY A 627 30.44 -7.24 -4.12
C GLY A 627 30.19 -6.15 -3.08
N LYS A 628 31.20 -5.32 -2.82
CA LYS A 628 31.26 -4.47 -1.62
C LYS A 628 31.64 -3.03 -1.95
N GLN A 629 30.80 -2.09 -1.51
CA GLN A 629 31.15 -0.67 -1.44
C GLN A 629 30.99 -0.15 -0.01
N GLN A 630 31.78 0.86 0.38
CA GLN A 630 31.69 1.47 1.70
C GLN A 630 32.03 2.96 1.67
N SER A 631 31.46 3.72 2.60
CA SER A 631 31.82 5.11 2.85
C SER A 631 31.61 5.48 4.31
N VAL A 632 32.36 6.48 4.79
CA VAL A 632 32.13 7.12 6.09
C VAL A 632 31.30 8.38 5.88
N ILE A 633 30.38 8.63 6.80
CA ILE A 633 29.44 9.76 6.84
C ILE A 633 29.70 10.53 8.14
N SER A 634 29.85 11.85 8.05
CA SER A 634 30.06 12.75 9.19
C SER A 634 28.81 13.54 9.56
N PHE A 635 28.67 13.81 10.86
CA PHE A 635 27.51 14.49 11.43
C PHE A 635 27.93 15.46 12.54
N LYS A 636 27.35 16.66 12.53
CA LYS A 636 27.51 17.66 13.60
C LYS A 636 26.41 17.55 14.65
N LYS A 637 26.80 17.68 15.91
CA LYS A 637 25.91 17.87 17.06
C LYS A 637 25.50 19.33 17.24
N LYS A 638 26.27 20.29 16.71
CA LYS A 638 26.01 21.74 16.80
C LYS A 638 24.60 22.09 16.30
N GLY A 639 23.78 22.70 17.17
CA GLY A 639 22.40 23.07 16.87
C GLY A 639 21.36 21.97 17.16
N LEU A 640 21.78 20.79 17.61
CA LEU A 640 20.93 19.72 18.11
C LEU A 640 21.03 19.66 19.63
N ARG A 641 19.90 19.51 20.31
CA ARG A 641 19.83 19.22 21.75
C ARG A 641 19.40 17.77 21.96
N ASP A 642 19.75 17.22 23.11
CA ASP A 642 19.27 15.93 23.61
C ASP A 642 19.52 14.77 22.62
N LEU A 643 20.72 14.71 22.06
CA LEU A 643 21.15 13.70 21.10
C LEU A 643 21.98 12.62 21.82
N ASP A 644 21.48 11.39 21.89
CA ASP A 644 22.18 10.26 22.52
C ASP A 644 22.44 9.14 21.50
N ILE A 645 23.66 9.13 20.97
CA ILE A 645 24.10 8.18 19.94
C ILE A 645 24.12 6.74 20.46
N GLN A 646 24.46 6.53 21.74
CA GLN A 646 24.54 5.19 22.36
C GLN A 646 23.16 4.62 22.73
N ARG A 647 22.17 5.48 23.02
CA ARG A 647 20.77 5.07 23.24
C ARG A 647 19.94 4.94 21.98
N GLY A 648 20.44 5.39 20.82
CA GLY A 648 19.87 5.04 19.52
C GLY A 648 19.73 6.16 18.49
N ASP A 649 19.95 7.44 18.84
CA ASP A 649 19.75 8.55 17.88
C ASP A 649 20.65 8.45 16.63
N GLY A 650 21.76 7.71 16.71
CA GLY A 650 22.71 7.46 15.62
C GLY A 650 22.35 6.32 14.66
N PHE A 651 21.27 5.57 14.90
CA PHE A 651 20.81 4.50 14.01
C PHE A 651 19.64 4.96 13.12
N PRO A 652 19.54 4.46 11.87
CA PRO A 652 18.48 4.85 10.95
C PRO A 652 17.11 4.30 11.38
N ILE A 653 16.07 5.09 11.09
CA ILE A 653 14.66 4.71 11.29
C ILE A 653 14.01 4.11 10.03
N LYS A 654 14.61 4.38 8.85
CA LYS A 654 14.39 3.67 7.58
C LYS A 654 15.68 3.67 6.77
N VAL A 655 15.86 2.64 5.95
CA VAL A 655 16.88 2.60 4.90
C VAL A 655 16.22 2.07 3.64
N PHE A 656 16.48 2.72 2.51
CA PHE A 656 16.04 2.27 1.20
C PHE A 656 17.26 1.95 0.33
N PHE A 657 17.24 0.87 -0.43
CA PHE A 657 18.25 0.54 -1.44
C PHE A 657 17.56 0.35 -2.79
N ASN A 658 18.00 1.06 -3.82
CA ASN A 658 17.29 1.17 -5.12
C ASN A 658 15.77 1.37 -4.96
N GLY A 659 15.37 2.14 -3.94
CA GLY A 659 13.99 2.50 -3.62
C GLY A 659 13.21 1.52 -2.74
N GLU A 660 13.60 0.26 -2.65
CA GLU A 660 12.96 -0.73 -1.77
C GLU A 660 13.27 -0.45 -0.28
N GLU A 661 12.29 -0.62 0.61
CA GLU A 661 12.44 -0.36 2.05
C GLU A 661 13.03 -1.58 2.79
N CYS A 662 14.29 -1.47 3.18
CA CYS A 662 15.05 -2.57 3.77
C CYS A 662 14.64 -2.90 5.22
N ALA A 663 14.59 -4.19 5.54
CA ALA A 663 14.26 -4.68 6.87
C ALA A 663 15.32 -4.30 7.92
N LEU A 664 14.96 -3.44 8.89
CA LEU A 664 15.83 -3.02 10.00
C LEU A 664 15.82 -4.02 11.18
N PRO A 665 16.96 -4.22 11.88
CA PRO A 665 17.00 -5.00 13.12
C PRO A 665 16.07 -4.44 14.21
N ARG A 666 15.41 -5.33 14.96
CA ARG A 666 14.53 -4.95 16.09
C ARG A 666 15.26 -4.48 17.35
N ALA A 667 16.59 -4.49 17.34
CA ALA A 667 17.44 -4.09 18.46
C ALA A 667 18.67 -3.34 17.92
N ILE A 668 19.19 -2.40 18.71
CA ILE A 668 20.45 -1.71 18.44
C ILE A 668 21.58 -2.28 19.30
N PRO A 669 22.85 -2.22 18.84
CA PRO A 669 24.00 -2.39 19.71
C PRO A 669 23.90 -1.39 20.86
N LEU A 670 23.82 -1.90 22.08
CA LEU A 670 23.99 -1.13 23.31
C LEU A 670 25.46 -1.18 23.73
N PRO A 671 26.01 -0.17 24.43
CA PRO A 671 27.29 -0.31 25.10
C PRO A 671 27.24 -1.52 26.03
N SER A 672 28.30 -2.33 26.01
CA SER A 672 28.40 -3.43 26.96
C SER A 672 28.35 -2.85 28.37
N SER A 673 27.33 -3.24 29.14
CA SER A 673 27.24 -2.90 30.55
C SER A 673 28.27 -3.73 31.31
N ALA A 674 29.55 -3.38 31.13
CA ALA A 674 30.64 -3.78 32.00
C ALA A 674 30.16 -3.51 33.42
N CYS A 675 29.93 -4.59 34.17
CA CYS A 675 29.15 -4.49 35.40
C CYS A 675 29.95 -3.67 36.41
N ARG A 676 29.58 -2.39 36.55
CA ARG A 676 30.01 -1.53 37.65
C ARG A 676 29.32 -2.01 38.92
N CYS A 677 29.65 -3.22 39.34
CA CYS A 677 29.29 -3.76 40.64
C CYS A 677 29.63 -2.70 41.69
N PRO A 678 28.76 -2.46 42.68
CA PRO A 678 28.94 -1.39 43.65
C PRO A 678 30.12 -1.64 44.62
N TYR A 679 31.06 -2.54 44.31
CA TYR A 679 32.30 -2.76 45.07
C TYR A 679 33.11 -1.49 45.30
N GLY A 680 33.06 -0.49 44.41
CA GLY A 680 33.64 0.83 44.66
C GLY A 680 32.93 1.59 45.80
N VAL A 681 31.60 1.59 45.80
CA VAL A 681 30.77 2.22 46.83
C VAL A 681 30.85 1.44 48.15
N MET A 682 30.78 0.10 48.10
CA MET A 682 30.93 -0.76 49.28
C MET A 682 32.33 -0.64 49.91
N ARG A 683 33.40 -0.47 49.12
CA ARG A 683 34.73 -0.16 49.66
C ARG A 683 34.77 1.21 50.34
N LEU A 684 34.16 2.25 49.75
CA LEU A 684 34.07 3.57 50.38
C LEU A 684 33.25 3.54 51.67
N VAL A 685 32.10 2.86 51.69
CA VAL A 685 31.25 2.68 52.88
C VAL A 685 31.96 1.85 53.96
N PHE A 686 32.67 0.78 53.58
CA PHE A 686 33.44 -0.03 54.54
C PHE A 686 34.63 0.75 55.12
N ILE A 687 35.35 1.53 54.30
CA ILE A 687 36.42 2.43 54.79
C ILE A 687 35.82 3.47 55.74
N LEU A 688 34.70 4.11 55.39
CA LEU A 688 34.01 5.07 56.25
C LEU A 688 33.52 4.46 57.57
N ALA A 689 33.01 3.22 57.55
CA ALA A 689 32.57 2.52 58.75
C ALA A 689 33.77 2.17 59.66
N VAL A 690 34.88 1.69 59.08
CA VAL A 690 36.12 1.40 59.82
C VAL A 690 36.76 2.67 60.37
N THR A 691 36.78 3.78 59.62
CA THR A 691 37.29 5.06 60.17
C THR A 691 36.37 5.63 61.24
N LEU A 692 35.04 5.46 61.15
CA LEU A 692 34.15 5.84 62.25
C LEU A 692 34.44 5.03 63.52
N ALA A 693 34.54 3.71 63.41
CA ALA A 693 34.83 2.82 64.54
C ALA A 693 36.16 3.16 65.23
N LEU A 694 37.22 3.37 64.45
CA LEU A 694 38.54 3.75 64.95
C LEU A 694 38.60 5.18 65.52
N ILE A 695 37.61 6.03 65.23
CA ILE A 695 37.44 7.33 65.89
C ILE A 695 36.65 7.16 67.20
N THR A 696 35.60 6.34 67.24
CA THR A 696 34.82 6.11 68.47
C THR A 696 35.61 5.38 69.54
N ASP A 697 36.50 4.45 69.17
CA ASP A 697 37.44 3.77 70.11
C ASP A 697 38.50 4.72 70.73
N ARG A 698 38.49 6.01 70.38
CA ARG A 698 39.32 7.06 71.03
C ARG A 698 38.53 8.02 71.92
N PHE A 699 37.23 7.80 72.12
CA PHE A 699 36.35 8.62 72.95
C PHE A 699 35.65 7.83 74.07
N HIS A 700 36.21 6.68 74.45
CA HIS A 700 35.82 5.86 75.60
C HIS A 700 37.03 5.59 76.51
#